data_AF-A0A357WZY6-F1
#
_entry.id   AF-A0A357WZY6-F1
#
_cell.length_a   1.000
_cell.length_b   1.000
_cell.length_c   1.000
_cell.angle_alpha   90.00
_cell.angle_beta   90.00
_cell.angle_gamma   90.00
#
_symmetry.space_group_name_H-M   'P 1'
#
loop_
_entity.id
_entity.type
_entity.pdbx_description
1 polymer ?
#
loop_
_entity_poly.entity_id
_entity_poly.type
_entity_poly.pdbx_seq_one_letter_code
_entity_poly.pdbx_strand_id
1 'polypeptide(L)'
;MNIAEIIFKVSNERQTPGRFPTRLIFAHNFTDYLSLVGELKAVCDEVIDLSAFTKGDVLPRFKDFKNELAKHSGKQLLLLSVGEYLRICIKRERDKATANFPGIWEQLQPESSTTKYIIPIFGGREIFDSIMPIQDERQQQFIWEVNESSSESEYSITIYSPDFKEAIAADAMNLQEWFLKWTSLFGDKNRKSFSLLTKLYRYAEPVYGGVRLNIVDEPFAYVASLVTDGEKLNKNDGNEKFWKFIAQNVKRDKPFAETIKYLLNFDLNIDPISALARFNELSDDELNLLRIWYKLYPSDDYYTFAINRAATAREIPVSLRDSIFELPKLSDSFIRQRTAALRVLDLSYSEKYFTRLDKIPDPESRLMMLTYRTLAERAYAVKTISGLLRSGADVNALVEQLKFDYPDLAEYLNPDATNSISGEVKQYFNWYRRSKLINRPNTDIPCSIDFDGIDSRNKVIQQNSSNDSLQFWIDGLGAEWIPVLLRRLNSLGIEVTVKALITKALLPTETEFNHKWTATDVKWDRLDKLSHNGMPDDKDYFLCIARQLEIMKEIVEHVSEMLLKTNRVIVTGDHGSSRLAALLFHDAENFAIEPPKNAIVRSFGRFVELQDDSYITLTTSMERTEIDGKHYIVMKTHEHFKQSGNAAGGNTDEKAVAGEIHGGMTPEEYLVPVIIVTRKIPLSPKETTKKPKGITINDDILGLP
;
A
#
# COMPACT_ATOMS: atom_id res chain seq x y z
N MET A 1 66.99 9.00 25.39
CA MET A 1 67.62 8.30 26.54
C MET A 1 67.23 6.83 26.48
N ASN A 2 68.08 5.90 26.94
CA ASN A 2 67.60 4.53 27.12
C ASN A 2 66.69 4.43 28.37
N ILE A 3 65.90 3.36 28.47
CA ILE A 3 64.94 3.16 29.56
C ILE A 3 65.68 3.12 30.91
N ALA A 4 66.82 2.44 31.00
CA ALA A 4 67.59 2.35 32.24
C ALA A 4 68.03 3.74 32.78
N GLU A 5 68.47 4.64 31.90
CA GLU A 5 68.80 6.03 32.25
C GLU A 5 67.58 6.80 32.77
N ILE A 6 66.42 6.61 32.14
CA ILE A 6 65.16 7.26 32.56
C ILE A 6 64.77 6.73 33.94
N ILE A 7 64.79 5.42 34.15
CA ILE A 7 64.45 4.79 35.44
C ILE A 7 65.40 5.22 36.54
N PHE A 8 66.70 5.33 36.25
CA PHE A 8 67.68 5.86 37.19
C PHE A 8 67.39 7.32 37.56
N LYS A 9 67.06 8.18 36.59
CA LYS A 9 66.66 9.57 36.85
C LYS A 9 65.40 9.63 37.71
N VAL A 10 64.35 8.88 37.37
CA VAL A 10 63.11 8.82 38.16
C VAL A 10 63.43 8.39 39.59
N SER A 11 64.22 7.34 39.79
CA SER A 11 64.60 6.84 41.12
C SER A 11 65.33 7.89 41.96
N ASN A 12 66.26 8.63 41.36
CA ASN A 12 67.00 9.70 42.06
C ASN A 12 66.12 10.89 42.43
N GLU A 13 65.09 11.19 41.64
CA GLU A 13 64.16 12.28 41.95
C GLU A 13 63.30 12.01 43.18
N ARG A 14 63.21 10.76 43.66
CA ARG A 14 62.40 10.36 44.82
C ARG A 14 62.69 11.18 46.08
N GLN A 15 63.95 11.53 46.31
CA GLN A 15 64.37 12.35 47.45
C GLN A 15 64.71 13.80 47.05
N THR A 16 64.49 14.18 45.80
CA THR A 16 64.86 15.50 45.28
C THR A 16 63.67 16.46 45.42
N PRO A 17 63.77 17.50 46.28
CA PRO A 17 62.74 18.53 46.39
C PRO A 17 62.69 19.37 45.11
N GLY A 18 61.53 19.89 44.74
CA GLY A 18 61.46 20.80 43.60
C GLY A 18 60.07 21.34 43.30
N ARG A 19 60.03 22.55 42.72
CA ARG A 19 58.79 23.29 42.45
C ARG A 19 57.93 22.68 41.33
N PHE A 20 58.53 21.94 40.40
CA PHE A 20 57.85 21.36 39.25
C PHE A 20 57.69 19.84 39.44
N PRO A 21 56.48 19.33 39.71
CA PRO A 21 56.26 17.91 40.01
C PRO A 21 56.24 17.02 38.77
N THR A 22 55.87 17.55 37.60
CA THR A 22 55.53 16.73 36.43
C THR A 22 56.75 16.36 35.59
N ARG A 23 56.82 15.10 35.17
CA ARG A 23 57.78 14.52 34.21
C ARG A 23 57.01 13.89 33.06
N LEU A 24 57.30 14.32 31.84
CA LEU A 24 56.72 13.71 30.63
C LEU A 24 57.77 12.83 29.98
N ILE A 25 57.37 11.61 29.62
CA ILE A 25 58.27 10.65 28.99
C ILE A 25 57.62 10.18 27.69
N PHE A 26 58.13 10.63 26.56
CA PHE A 26 57.63 10.25 25.25
C PHE A 26 58.31 8.98 24.76
N ALA A 27 57.50 8.02 24.32
CA ALA A 27 57.95 6.81 23.66
C ALA A 27 57.43 6.79 22.22
N HIS A 28 58.34 6.61 21.26
CA HIS A 28 58.05 6.59 19.82
C HIS A 28 57.66 5.18 19.32
N ASN A 29 58.00 4.15 20.09
CA ASN A 29 57.66 2.75 19.83
C ASN A 29 56.76 2.20 20.94
N PHE A 30 55.74 1.43 20.58
CA PHE A 30 54.81 0.86 21.56
C PHE A 30 55.45 -0.23 22.43
N THR A 31 56.43 -0.97 21.88
CA THR A 31 57.21 -1.94 22.66
C THR A 31 58.02 -1.23 23.74
N ASP A 32 58.69 -0.13 23.38
CA ASP A 32 59.47 0.67 24.31
C ASP A 32 58.56 1.33 25.36
N TYR A 33 57.36 1.77 24.96
CA TYR A 33 56.34 2.26 25.88
C TYR A 33 55.94 1.19 26.91
N LEU A 34 55.66 -0.05 26.49
CA LEU A 34 55.29 -1.13 27.39
C LEU A 34 56.42 -1.49 28.35
N SER A 35 57.65 -1.60 27.84
CA SER A 35 58.84 -1.85 28.66
C SER A 35 59.06 -0.74 29.69
N LEU A 36 59.00 0.53 29.26
CA LEU A 36 59.10 1.70 30.13
C LEU A 36 58.03 1.67 31.22
N VAL A 37 56.76 1.44 30.87
CA VAL A 37 55.67 1.38 31.85
C VAL A 37 55.87 0.22 32.83
N GLY A 38 56.36 -0.94 32.37
CA GLY A 38 56.68 -2.08 33.22
C GLY A 38 57.70 -1.73 34.30
N GLU A 39 58.80 -1.09 33.91
CA GLU A 39 59.85 -0.64 34.84
C GLU A 39 59.37 0.50 35.75
N LEU A 40 58.62 1.47 35.21
CA LEU A 40 58.08 2.58 36.01
C LEU A 40 57.11 2.10 37.09
N LYS A 41 56.34 1.04 36.85
CA LYS A 41 55.47 0.41 37.86
C LYS A 41 56.25 -0.19 39.03
N ALA A 42 57.49 -0.61 38.81
CA ALA A 42 58.34 -1.14 39.87
C ALA A 42 59.00 -0.03 40.72
N VAL A 43 59.16 1.18 40.14
CA VAL A 43 59.88 2.30 40.78
C VAL A 43 58.96 3.39 41.34
N CYS A 44 57.77 3.60 40.79
CA CYS A 44 56.82 4.57 41.34
C CYS A 44 56.08 3.98 42.55
N ASP A 45 55.71 4.84 43.50
CA ASP A 45 55.05 4.41 44.75
C ASP A 45 53.57 4.07 44.54
N GLU A 46 52.91 4.74 43.60
CA GLU A 46 51.50 4.51 43.28
C GLU A 46 51.26 4.61 41.76
N VAL A 47 50.32 3.82 41.25
CA VAL A 47 49.89 3.86 39.85
C VAL A 47 48.45 4.33 39.80
N ILE A 48 48.23 5.46 39.13
CA ILE A 48 46.91 6.08 39.00
C ILE A 48 46.57 6.16 37.52
N ASP A 49 45.61 5.35 37.09
CA ASP A 49 45.12 5.35 35.72
C ASP A 49 43.92 6.31 35.57
N LEU A 50 43.96 7.16 34.55
CA LEU A 50 42.89 8.12 34.28
C LEU A 50 41.53 7.44 34.00
N SER A 51 41.52 6.18 33.59
CA SER A 51 40.32 5.33 33.45
C SER A 51 39.46 5.26 34.71
N ALA A 52 40.05 5.37 35.91
CA ALA A 52 39.32 5.35 37.18
C ALA A 52 38.48 6.62 37.41
N PHE A 53 38.75 7.70 36.66
CA PHE A 53 38.11 9.01 36.84
C PHE A 53 37.11 9.35 35.73
N THR A 54 36.92 8.46 34.77
CA THR A 54 35.85 8.52 33.77
C THR A 54 34.83 7.41 34.02
N LYS A 55 33.57 7.65 33.65
CA LYS A 55 32.50 6.65 33.71
C LYS A 55 31.79 6.60 32.37
N GLY A 56 31.91 5.48 31.67
CA GLY A 56 31.43 5.32 30.31
C GLY A 56 32.05 6.36 29.39
N ASP A 57 31.22 7.26 28.88
CA ASP A 57 31.59 8.18 27.80
C ASP A 57 31.60 9.64 28.21
N VAL A 58 32.12 9.89 29.42
CA VAL A 58 32.21 11.20 30.05
C VAL A 58 33.67 11.60 30.18
N LEU A 59 33.96 12.90 30.08
CA LEU A 59 35.30 13.42 30.35
C LEU A 59 35.78 12.98 31.76
N PRO A 60 37.09 12.70 31.93
CA PRO A 60 37.63 12.43 33.25
C PRO A 60 37.31 13.56 34.23
N ARG A 61 36.89 13.19 35.45
CA ARG A 61 36.62 14.14 36.53
C ARG A 61 37.95 14.65 37.10
N PHE A 62 38.54 15.64 36.42
CA PHE A 62 39.85 16.19 36.78
C PHE A 62 39.93 16.76 38.21
N LYS A 63 38.81 17.23 38.77
CA LYS A 63 38.75 17.62 40.18
C LYS A 63 39.00 16.42 41.11
N ASP A 64 38.33 15.30 40.86
CA ASP A 64 38.49 14.07 41.64
C ASP A 64 39.88 13.47 41.43
N PHE A 65 40.38 13.54 40.18
CA PHE A 65 41.75 13.15 39.85
C PHE A 65 42.77 13.95 40.67
N LYS A 66 42.70 15.29 40.63
CA LYS A 66 43.59 16.17 41.41
C LYS A 66 43.48 15.94 42.91
N ASN A 67 42.27 15.70 43.42
CA ASN A 67 42.06 15.35 44.83
C ASN A 67 42.71 14.02 45.20
N GLU A 68 42.69 13.03 44.30
CA GLU A 68 43.40 11.76 44.52
C GLU A 68 44.91 11.98 44.53
N LEU A 69 45.47 12.75 43.57
CA LEU A 69 46.90 13.08 43.55
C LEU A 69 47.35 13.74 44.87
N ALA A 70 46.53 14.62 45.44
CA ALA A 70 46.83 15.33 46.68
C ALA A 70 46.91 14.44 47.93
N LYS A 71 46.28 13.24 47.92
CA LYS A 71 46.36 12.28 49.03
C LYS A 71 47.74 11.64 49.17
N HIS A 72 48.55 11.69 48.11
CA HIS A 72 49.83 11.00 48.01
C HIS A 72 51.02 11.97 48.07
N SER A 73 50.96 12.95 48.97
CA SER A 73 52.03 13.93 49.14
C SER A 73 53.35 13.24 49.52
N GLY A 74 54.44 13.64 48.88
CA GLY A 74 55.79 13.10 49.08
C GLY A 74 56.10 11.83 48.28
N LYS A 75 55.14 11.30 47.48
CA LYS A 75 55.30 10.09 46.68
C LYS A 75 55.57 10.37 45.19
N GLN A 76 56.07 9.38 44.47
CA GLN A 76 56.14 9.34 43.01
C GLN A 76 54.93 8.61 42.44
N LEU A 77 54.14 9.32 41.62
CA LEU A 77 52.87 8.82 41.07
C LEU A 77 53.03 8.57 39.57
N LEU A 78 52.80 7.33 39.13
CA LEU A 78 52.74 6.98 37.73
C LEU A 78 51.32 7.22 37.20
N LEU A 79 51.18 8.17 36.27
CA LEU A 79 49.88 8.54 35.69
C LEU A 79 49.71 7.92 34.32
N LEU A 80 48.76 6.99 34.20
CA LEU A 80 48.51 6.24 32.95
C LEU A 80 47.29 6.79 32.18
N SER A 81 47.24 6.46 30.88
CA SER A 81 46.16 6.82 29.94
C SER A 81 45.98 8.34 29.69
N VAL A 82 46.84 9.18 30.27
CA VAL A 82 46.83 10.64 30.03
C VAL A 82 47.10 10.95 28.55
N GLY A 83 48.06 10.27 27.91
CA GLY A 83 48.36 10.48 26.49
C GLY A 83 47.16 10.23 25.57
N GLU A 84 46.39 9.18 25.84
CA GLU A 84 45.18 8.86 25.05
C GLU A 84 44.04 9.84 25.31
N TYR A 85 43.93 10.38 26.53
CA TYR A 85 43.02 11.51 26.79
C TYR A 85 43.37 12.71 25.93
N LEU A 86 44.65 13.10 25.89
CA LEU A 86 45.11 14.24 25.07
C LEU A 86 44.83 14.00 23.59
N ARG A 87 45.05 12.77 23.10
CA ARG A 87 44.78 12.39 21.71
C ARG A 87 43.31 12.56 21.33
N ILE A 88 42.39 12.10 22.18
CA ILE A 88 40.95 12.15 21.90
C ILE A 88 40.38 13.56 22.16
N CYS A 89 40.94 14.30 23.12
CA CYS A 89 40.41 15.58 23.58
C CYS A 89 41.26 16.80 23.18
N ILE A 90 42.06 16.69 22.12
CA ILE A 90 43.03 17.71 21.72
C ILE A 90 42.43 19.11 21.50
N LYS A 91 41.26 19.22 20.83
CA LYS A 91 40.59 20.52 20.64
C LYS A 91 40.23 21.17 21.96
N ARG A 92 39.82 20.35 22.94
CA ARG A 92 39.44 20.82 24.27
C ARG A 92 40.66 21.32 25.03
N GLU A 93 41.76 20.57 24.99
CA GLU A 93 42.97 20.92 25.75
C GLU A 93 43.73 22.11 25.17
N ARG A 94 43.51 22.46 23.89
CA ARG A 94 44.01 23.72 23.32
C ARG A 94 43.20 24.94 23.73
N ASP A 95 41.92 24.77 24.05
CA ASP A 95 41.08 25.88 24.50
C ASP A 95 41.34 26.18 25.98
N LYS A 96 41.96 27.33 26.24
CA LYS A 96 42.31 27.82 27.58
C LYS A 96 41.13 27.83 28.56
N ALA A 97 39.90 28.00 28.08
CA ALA A 97 38.72 28.03 28.94
C ALA A 97 38.29 26.62 29.41
N THR A 98 38.70 25.57 28.70
CA THR A 98 38.20 24.20 28.93
C THR A 98 39.28 23.16 29.23
N ALA A 99 40.54 23.51 29.00
CA ALA A 99 41.71 22.68 29.23
C ALA A 99 41.93 22.33 30.71
N ASN A 100 42.43 21.13 30.97
CA ASN A 100 42.76 20.64 32.31
C ASN A 100 44.21 20.19 32.44
N PHE A 101 44.79 19.65 31.38
CA PHE A 101 46.15 19.15 31.35
C PHE A 101 47.21 20.24 31.52
N PRO A 102 47.09 21.45 30.94
CA PRO A 102 48.03 22.54 31.22
C PRO A 102 48.17 22.80 32.72
N GLY A 103 47.07 22.76 33.47
CA GLY A 103 47.09 22.93 34.92
C GLY A 103 47.69 21.76 35.72
N ILE A 104 47.97 20.61 35.10
CA ILE A 104 48.75 19.51 35.67
C ILE A 104 50.23 19.67 35.31
N TRP A 105 50.52 20.07 34.07
CA TRP A 105 51.88 20.31 33.59
C TRP A 105 52.54 21.52 34.28
N GLU A 106 51.85 22.65 34.34
CA GLU A 106 52.35 23.92 34.89
C GLU A 106 52.19 24.02 36.41
N GLN A 107 51.71 22.96 37.07
CA GLN A 107 51.47 22.97 38.51
C GLN A 107 52.76 23.27 39.28
N LEU A 108 52.67 24.22 40.21
CA LEU A 108 53.75 24.51 41.16
C LEU A 108 53.45 23.90 42.52
N GLN A 109 54.48 23.38 43.16
CA GLN A 109 54.46 22.90 44.54
C GLN A 109 55.52 23.62 45.39
N PRO A 110 55.43 23.55 46.74
CA PRO A 110 56.49 24.07 47.60
C PRO A 110 57.85 23.51 47.22
N GLU A 111 58.90 24.31 47.33
CA GLU A 111 60.26 23.92 46.95
C GLU A 111 60.77 22.71 47.76
N SER A 112 60.27 22.54 48.99
CA SER A 112 60.54 21.38 49.84
C SER A 112 59.75 20.12 49.46
N SER A 113 58.78 20.20 48.54
CA SER A 113 57.96 19.06 48.15
C SER A 113 58.75 18.08 47.29
N THR A 114 58.68 16.80 47.64
CA THR A 114 59.28 15.71 46.88
C THR A 114 58.31 15.01 45.93
N THR A 115 57.00 15.32 45.97
CA THR A 115 55.99 14.70 45.10
C THR A 115 56.36 14.83 43.62
N LYS A 116 56.22 13.75 42.83
CA LYS A 116 56.44 13.75 41.37
C LYS A 116 55.31 13.06 40.65
N TYR A 117 54.94 13.58 39.48
CA TYR A 117 53.98 12.97 38.56
C TYR A 117 54.74 12.48 37.33
N ILE A 118 54.79 11.17 37.12
CA ILE A 118 55.49 10.55 36.00
C ILE A 118 54.46 10.14 34.96
N ILE A 119 54.50 10.74 33.78
CA ILE A 119 53.49 10.54 32.73
C ILE A 119 54.15 10.01 31.46
N PRO A 120 54.09 8.70 31.20
CA PRO A 120 54.53 8.14 29.92
C PRO A 120 53.46 8.39 28.85
N ILE A 121 53.89 8.83 27.66
CA ILE A 121 53.02 9.13 26.51
C ILE A 121 53.57 8.41 25.28
N PHE A 122 52.76 7.55 24.67
CA PHE A 122 53.09 6.88 23.42
C PHE A 122 52.68 7.73 22.22
N GLY A 123 53.59 7.97 21.26
CA GLY A 123 53.29 8.58 19.95
C GLY A 123 52.44 9.85 20.02
N GLY A 124 52.78 10.77 20.92
CA GLY A 124 51.95 11.93 21.25
C GLY A 124 52.73 13.21 21.51
N ARG A 125 53.97 13.31 21.01
CA ARG A 125 54.79 14.50 21.19
C ARG A 125 54.18 15.71 20.47
N GLU A 126 53.73 15.52 19.24
CA GLU A 126 53.08 16.55 18.43
C GLU A 126 51.78 17.03 19.07
N ILE A 127 51.04 16.11 19.70
CA ILE A 127 49.81 16.42 20.44
C ILE A 127 50.13 17.32 21.63
N PHE A 128 51.17 16.96 22.39
CA PHE A 128 51.61 17.77 23.52
C PHE A 128 52.10 19.16 23.09
N ASP A 129 52.98 19.24 22.09
CA ASP A 129 53.51 20.52 21.61
C ASP A 129 52.39 21.42 21.04
N SER A 130 51.34 20.82 20.50
CA SER A 130 50.16 21.53 20.03
C SER A 130 49.27 22.08 21.16
N ILE A 131 49.19 21.36 22.29
CA ILE A 131 48.46 21.79 23.49
C ILE A 131 49.28 22.83 24.29
N MET A 132 50.60 22.63 24.34
CA MET A 132 51.57 23.44 25.10
C MET A 132 52.63 24.05 24.16
N PRO A 133 52.24 25.00 23.27
CA PRO A 133 53.15 25.57 22.27
C PRO A 133 54.24 26.46 22.86
N ILE A 134 54.02 27.00 24.06
CA ILE A 134 54.99 27.82 24.81
C ILE A 134 55.24 27.13 26.14
N GLN A 135 56.49 26.82 26.43
CA GLN A 135 56.91 26.07 27.63
C GLN A 135 57.90 26.90 28.44
N ASP A 136 57.77 26.89 29.76
CA ASP A 136 58.77 27.45 30.67
C ASP A 136 60.11 26.71 30.48
N GLU A 137 61.18 27.44 30.19
CA GLU A 137 62.53 26.88 29.97
C GLU A 137 62.98 25.98 31.12
N ARG A 138 62.55 26.28 32.36
CA ARG A 138 62.89 25.50 33.56
C ARG A 138 62.16 24.15 33.60
N GLN A 139 61.05 24.00 32.88
CA GLN A 139 60.29 22.75 32.80
C GLN A 139 60.74 21.87 31.63
N GLN A 140 61.38 22.42 30.60
CA GLN A 140 61.81 21.66 29.42
C GLN A 140 62.76 20.50 29.77
N GLN A 141 63.62 20.67 30.79
CA GLN A 141 64.51 19.61 31.29
C GLN A 141 63.78 18.37 31.84
N PHE A 142 62.46 18.46 32.06
CA PHE A 142 61.58 17.42 32.58
C PHE A 142 60.76 16.72 31.49
N ILE A 143 61.06 17.00 30.23
CA ILE A 143 60.56 16.28 29.06
C ILE A 143 61.66 15.33 28.60
N TRP A 144 61.38 14.03 28.65
CA TRP A 144 62.33 13.00 28.26
C TRP A 144 61.78 12.18 27.10
N GLU A 145 62.67 11.63 26.29
CA GLU A 145 62.35 10.75 25.17
C GLU A 145 63.10 9.43 25.28
N VAL A 146 62.40 8.34 24.98
CA VAL A 146 62.97 6.99 24.90
C VAL A 146 63.59 6.79 23.51
N ASN A 147 64.88 6.42 23.49
CA ASN A 147 65.66 6.19 22.26
C ASN A 147 66.24 4.75 22.23
N GLU A 148 65.54 3.78 22.83
CA GLU A 148 66.00 2.38 22.91
C GLU A 148 66.01 1.71 21.52
N SER A 149 64.95 1.93 20.75
CA SER A 149 64.81 1.47 19.38
C SER A 149 64.77 2.63 18.39
N SER A 150 65.28 2.40 17.16
CA SER A 150 65.18 3.36 16.05
C SER A 150 63.92 3.16 15.20
N SER A 151 63.03 2.24 15.59
CA SER A 151 61.83 1.88 14.83
C SER A 151 60.60 2.54 15.43
N GLU A 152 59.89 3.34 14.64
CA GLU A 152 58.61 3.93 15.06
C GLU A 152 57.47 2.92 14.85
N SER A 153 56.53 2.91 15.78
CA SER A 153 55.29 2.15 15.62
C SER A 153 54.23 3.02 14.96
N GLU A 154 53.62 2.53 13.88
CA GLU A 154 52.51 3.21 13.20
C GLU A 154 51.18 2.50 13.47
N TYR A 155 50.24 3.22 14.07
CA TYR A 155 48.86 2.79 14.30
C TYR A 155 47.86 3.77 13.70
N SER A 156 46.61 3.33 13.52
CA SER A 156 45.49 4.20 13.15
C SER A 156 44.29 3.95 14.05
N ILE A 157 43.66 5.01 14.53
CA ILE A 157 42.40 4.97 15.27
C ILE A 157 41.33 5.68 14.43
N THR A 158 40.21 5.03 14.18
CA THR A 158 39.01 5.68 13.63
C THR A 158 38.02 5.95 14.76
N ILE A 159 37.75 7.22 15.02
CA ILE A 159 36.75 7.68 15.97
C ILE A 159 35.41 7.84 15.25
N TYR A 160 34.41 7.11 15.72
CA TYR A 160 33.03 7.20 15.25
C TYR A 160 32.16 8.01 16.22
N SER A 161 31.27 8.83 15.66
CA SER A 161 30.19 9.41 16.46
C SER A 161 29.24 8.31 16.98
N PRO A 162 28.44 8.59 18.02
CA PRO A 162 27.48 7.63 18.55
C PRO A 162 26.42 7.16 17.54
N ASP A 163 26.26 7.85 16.42
CA ASP A 163 25.29 7.53 15.38
C ASP A 163 25.58 6.21 14.67
N PHE A 164 26.83 5.73 14.77
CA PHE A 164 27.27 4.47 14.18
C PHE A 164 27.13 3.28 15.12
N LYS A 165 26.56 3.45 16.32
CA LYS A 165 26.49 2.40 17.36
C LYS A 165 25.90 1.08 16.85
N GLU A 166 24.88 1.16 16.01
CA GLU A 166 24.22 -0.01 15.42
C GLU A 166 24.82 -0.43 14.07
N ALA A 167 25.71 0.40 13.49
CA ALA A 167 26.29 0.20 12.16
C ALA A 167 27.68 -0.44 12.20
N ILE A 168 28.39 -0.35 13.32
CA ILE A 168 29.74 -0.89 13.49
C ILE A 168 29.88 -1.62 14.82
N ALA A 169 30.76 -2.62 14.84
CA ALA A 169 31.30 -3.18 16.09
C ALA A 169 32.65 -2.52 16.35
N ALA A 170 32.68 -1.47 17.17
CA ALA A 170 33.92 -0.78 17.53
C ALA A 170 34.75 -1.58 18.56
N ASP A 171 36.07 -1.40 18.56
CA ASP A 171 36.97 -2.04 19.54
C ASP A 171 36.71 -1.53 20.98
N ALA A 172 36.30 -0.27 21.09
CA ALA A 172 35.79 0.34 22.30
C ALA A 172 34.54 1.18 22.03
N MET A 173 33.53 1.05 22.88
CA MET A 173 32.21 1.70 22.72
C MET A 173 32.08 3.02 23.50
N ASN A 174 33.11 3.42 24.23
CA ASN A 174 33.18 4.68 24.98
C ASN A 174 34.62 4.97 25.43
N LEU A 175 34.87 6.19 25.93
CA LEU A 175 36.18 6.63 26.40
C LEU A 175 36.76 5.73 27.52
N GLN A 176 35.96 5.34 28.52
CA GLN A 176 36.45 4.52 29.63
C GLN A 176 36.94 3.16 29.15
N GLU A 177 36.16 2.52 28.28
CA GLU A 177 36.53 1.24 27.66
C GLU A 177 37.80 1.37 26.82
N TRP A 178 37.98 2.49 26.10
CA TRP A 178 39.23 2.77 25.40
C TRP A 178 40.41 2.84 26.37
N PHE A 179 40.31 3.60 27.45
CA PHE A 179 41.40 3.70 28.43
C PHE A 179 41.76 2.35 29.07
N LEU A 180 40.79 1.46 29.25
CA LEU A 180 41.04 0.13 29.79
C LEU A 180 41.65 -0.85 28.77
N LYS A 181 41.43 -0.63 27.46
CA LYS A 181 41.79 -1.59 26.41
C LYS A 181 42.92 -1.15 25.49
N TRP A 182 43.22 0.14 25.35
CA TRP A 182 44.10 0.63 24.28
C TRP A 182 45.49 -0.03 24.30
N THR A 183 46.03 -0.33 25.49
CA THR A 183 47.32 -1.02 25.62
C THR A 183 47.28 -2.47 25.12
N SER A 184 46.21 -3.21 25.40
CA SER A 184 46.05 -4.58 24.89
C SER A 184 45.73 -4.59 23.40
N LEU A 185 44.97 -3.59 22.91
CA LEU A 185 44.70 -3.40 21.49
C LEU A 185 46.00 -3.17 20.71
N PHE A 186 46.81 -2.18 21.09
CA PHE A 186 48.08 -1.89 20.41
C PHE A 186 49.12 -3.01 20.59
N GLY A 187 48.97 -3.82 21.64
CA GLY A 187 49.80 -5.01 21.87
C GLY A 187 49.52 -6.17 20.90
N ASP A 188 48.39 -6.16 20.18
CA ASP A 188 48.11 -7.14 19.14
C ASP A 188 48.99 -6.89 17.91
N LYS A 189 50.01 -7.72 17.76
CA LYS A 189 50.98 -7.62 16.65
C LYS A 189 50.37 -7.89 15.27
N ASN A 190 49.14 -8.41 15.19
CA ASN A 190 48.47 -8.69 13.92
C ASN A 190 47.64 -7.52 13.40
N ARG A 191 47.45 -6.47 14.21
CA ARG A 191 46.56 -5.35 13.90
C ARG A 191 47.28 -4.02 14.06
N LYS A 192 47.00 -3.09 13.13
CA LYS A 192 47.47 -1.70 13.21
C LYS A 192 46.33 -0.67 13.20
N SER A 193 45.09 -1.11 13.06
CA SER A 193 43.91 -0.26 12.94
C SER A 193 42.85 -0.63 13.97
N PHE A 194 42.38 0.39 14.68
CA PHE A 194 41.44 0.27 15.79
C PHE A 194 40.33 1.31 15.68
N SER A 195 39.24 1.06 16.38
CA SER A 195 38.02 1.85 16.30
C SER A 195 37.50 2.22 17.68
N LEU A 196 37.09 3.47 17.84
CA LEU A 196 36.49 4.00 19.07
C LEU A 196 35.16 4.67 18.73
N LEU A 197 34.08 4.25 19.36
CA LEU A 197 32.82 4.98 19.36
C LEU A 197 32.74 5.85 20.61
N THR A 198 32.57 7.17 20.45
CA THR A 198 32.49 8.08 21.60
C THR A 198 31.76 9.38 21.25
N LYS A 199 30.99 9.91 22.20
CA LYS A 199 30.38 11.26 22.23
C LYS A 199 31.43 12.37 22.27
N LEU A 200 32.68 12.02 22.60
CA LEU A 200 33.80 12.96 22.69
C LEU A 200 34.49 13.16 21.33
N TYR A 201 34.01 12.54 20.25
CA TYR A 201 34.52 12.73 18.88
C TYR A 201 34.62 14.21 18.48
N ARG A 202 33.70 15.05 18.98
CA ARG A 202 33.70 16.51 18.77
C ARG A 202 34.96 17.21 19.25
N TYR A 203 35.68 16.62 20.21
CA TYR A 203 36.95 17.13 20.74
C TYR A 203 38.17 16.54 20.04
N ALA A 204 37.98 15.49 19.24
CA ALA A 204 39.04 14.91 18.44
C ALA A 204 39.24 15.73 17.16
N GLU A 205 40.41 15.60 16.58
CA GLU A 205 40.69 16.07 15.23
C GLU A 205 41.65 15.11 14.51
N PRO A 206 41.74 15.15 13.17
CA PRO A 206 42.73 14.35 12.48
C PRO A 206 44.15 14.74 12.89
N VAL A 207 44.93 13.77 13.34
CA VAL A 207 46.35 13.94 13.72
C VAL A 207 47.19 12.96 12.91
N TYR A 208 48.37 13.43 12.50
CA TYR A 208 49.37 12.64 11.76
C TYR A 208 50.62 12.46 12.64
N GLY A 209 51.20 11.26 12.65
CA GLY A 209 52.31 10.85 13.53
C GLY A 209 52.27 9.34 13.79
N GLY A 210 52.95 8.87 14.83
CA GLY A 210 52.99 7.44 15.21
C GLY A 210 51.62 6.79 15.47
N VAL A 211 50.58 7.60 15.77
CA VAL A 211 49.19 7.16 15.76
C VAL A 211 48.33 8.13 14.97
N ARG A 212 47.82 7.69 13.83
CA ARG A 212 46.91 8.46 12.97
C ARG A 212 45.48 8.44 13.53
N LEU A 213 44.81 9.59 13.53
CA LEU A 213 43.41 9.71 13.97
C LEU A 213 42.49 10.07 12.79
N ASN A 214 41.46 9.28 12.55
CA ASN A 214 40.40 9.56 11.58
C ASN A 214 39.07 9.78 12.30
N ILE A 215 38.22 10.68 11.80
CA ILE A 215 36.91 10.98 12.41
C ILE A 215 35.82 10.68 11.40
N VAL A 216 34.82 9.92 11.84
CA VAL A 216 33.63 9.58 11.05
C VAL A 216 32.40 9.97 11.89
N ASP A 217 31.83 11.12 11.57
CA ASP A 217 30.69 11.69 12.31
C ASP A 217 29.45 11.94 11.44
N GLU A 218 29.57 11.84 10.11
CA GLU A 218 28.48 12.07 9.18
C GLU A 218 28.05 10.75 8.47
N PRO A 219 26.85 10.21 8.77
CA PRO A 219 26.35 8.97 8.18
C PRO A 219 26.28 8.98 6.64
N PHE A 220 25.88 10.10 6.03
CA PHE A 220 25.84 10.22 4.57
C PHE A 220 27.23 10.07 3.94
N ALA A 221 28.20 10.84 4.43
CA ALA A 221 29.57 10.80 3.93
C ALA A 221 30.18 9.40 4.08
N TYR A 222 29.87 8.73 5.20
CA TYR A 222 30.26 7.34 5.42
C TYR A 222 29.66 6.39 4.38
N VAL A 223 28.34 6.43 4.14
CA VAL A 223 27.69 5.60 3.11
C VAL A 223 28.28 5.87 1.73
N ALA A 224 28.42 7.13 1.35
CA ALA A 224 28.98 7.51 0.05
C ALA A 224 30.42 7.04 -0.14
N SER A 225 31.23 7.03 0.93
CA SER A 225 32.61 6.54 0.88
C SER A 225 32.73 5.01 0.71
N LEU A 226 31.66 4.26 1.04
CA LEU A 226 31.68 2.79 1.06
C LEU A 226 31.15 2.14 -0.22
N VAL A 227 30.53 2.91 -1.12
CA VAL A 227 29.94 2.41 -2.36
C VAL A 227 30.69 2.92 -3.57
N THR A 228 30.74 2.12 -4.64
CA THR A 228 31.58 2.42 -5.81
C THR A 228 31.08 3.58 -6.67
N ASP A 229 29.80 3.93 -6.54
CA ASP A 229 29.14 5.03 -7.24
C ASP A 229 28.62 6.10 -6.26
N GLY A 230 29.35 6.28 -5.16
CA GLY A 230 29.00 7.21 -4.08
C GLY A 230 28.89 8.67 -4.52
N GLU A 231 29.59 9.05 -5.59
CA GLU A 231 29.51 10.38 -6.21
C GLU A 231 28.13 10.70 -6.80
N LYS A 232 27.30 9.68 -7.07
CA LYS A 232 25.91 9.88 -7.52
C LYS A 232 24.96 10.19 -6.39
N LEU A 233 25.33 9.88 -5.15
CA LEU A 233 24.46 10.09 -3.99
C LEU A 233 24.39 11.56 -3.63
N ASN A 234 23.21 12.00 -3.21
CA ASN A 234 23.00 13.36 -2.72
C ASN A 234 22.51 13.32 -1.28
N LYS A 235 23.16 14.09 -0.40
CA LYS A 235 22.80 14.18 1.02
C LYS A 235 21.32 14.51 1.22
N ASN A 236 20.74 15.34 0.35
CA ASN A 236 19.36 15.79 0.45
C ASN A 236 18.33 14.73 0.04
N ASP A 237 18.77 13.57 -0.47
CA ASP A 237 17.86 12.46 -0.78
C ASP A 237 17.37 11.73 0.48
N GLY A 238 17.91 12.02 1.65
CA GLY A 238 17.43 11.49 2.91
C GLY A 238 17.78 12.40 4.08
N ASN A 239 17.05 12.26 5.19
CA ASN A 239 17.40 12.94 6.43
C ASN A 239 18.49 12.17 7.20
N GLU A 240 18.93 12.71 8.33
CA GLU A 240 19.97 12.11 9.15
C GLU A 240 19.60 10.70 9.65
N LYS A 241 18.33 10.48 10.02
CA LYS A 241 17.81 9.17 10.45
C LYS A 241 17.89 8.14 9.33
N PHE A 242 17.49 8.52 8.12
CA PHE A 242 17.57 7.68 6.92
C PHE A 242 19.02 7.25 6.67
N TRP A 243 19.97 8.18 6.63
CA TRP A 243 21.36 7.84 6.36
C TRP A 243 22.00 6.98 7.47
N LYS A 244 21.56 7.11 8.74
CA LYS A 244 21.95 6.17 9.81
C LYS A 244 21.44 4.76 9.55
N PHE A 245 20.17 4.62 9.15
CA PHE A 245 19.59 3.33 8.79
C PHE A 245 20.33 2.67 7.61
N ILE A 246 20.67 3.46 6.58
CA ILE A 246 21.46 2.98 5.45
C ILE A 246 22.87 2.58 5.87
N ALA A 247 23.54 3.36 6.72
CA ALA A 247 24.89 3.06 7.20
C ALA A 247 25.01 1.69 7.89
N GLN A 248 23.93 1.21 8.52
CA GLN A 248 23.89 -0.12 9.16
C GLN A 248 23.86 -1.27 8.14
N ASN A 249 23.34 -1.03 6.95
CA ASN A 249 22.99 -2.07 5.98
C ASN A 249 23.74 -1.97 4.65
N VAL A 250 24.56 -0.93 4.49
CA VAL A 250 25.28 -0.63 3.25
C VAL A 250 26.15 -1.79 2.78
N LYS A 251 26.06 -2.12 1.49
CA LYS A 251 26.91 -3.12 0.84
C LYS A 251 28.20 -2.44 0.38
N ARG A 252 29.29 -2.72 1.11
CA ARG A 252 30.62 -2.14 0.87
C ARG A 252 31.20 -2.61 -0.46
N ASP A 253 31.95 -1.74 -1.13
CA ASP A 253 32.66 -2.01 -2.38
C ASP A 253 31.74 -2.49 -3.53
N LYS A 254 30.46 -2.10 -3.47
CA LYS A 254 29.43 -2.36 -4.48
C LYS A 254 28.73 -1.06 -4.88
N PRO A 255 28.04 -1.03 -6.03
CA PRO A 255 27.13 0.07 -6.34
C PRO A 255 26.00 0.17 -5.30
N PHE A 256 25.51 1.38 -5.05
CA PHE A 256 24.43 1.62 -4.09
C PHE A 256 23.15 0.84 -4.39
N ALA A 257 22.93 0.48 -5.66
CA ALA A 257 21.92 -0.47 -6.14
C ALA A 257 21.83 -1.75 -5.30
N GLU A 258 22.97 -2.34 -4.90
CA GLU A 258 22.99 -3.60 -4.13
C GLU A 258 22.50 -3.39 -2.68
N THR A 259 22.69 -2.18 -2.13
CA THR A 259 22.11 -1.79 -0.84
C THR A 259 20.59 -1.67 -0.95
N ILE A 260 20.10 -1.01 -2.00
CA ILE A 260 18.65 -0.87 -2.25
C ILE A 260 18.00 -2.24 -2.43
N LYS A 261 18.58 -3.13 -3.25
CA LYS A 261 18.06 -4.48 -3.48
C LYS A 261 17.99 -5.29 -2.19
N TYR A 262 19.03 -5.24 -1.37
CA TYR A 262 19.04 -5.92 -0.07
C TYR A 262 17.94 -5.41 0.86
N LEU A 263 17.80 -4.08 0.97
CA LEU A 263 16.83 -3.47 1.89
C LEU A 263 15.38 -3.64 1.43
N LEU A 264 15.13 -3.66 0.13
CA LEU A 264 13.79 -3.90 -0.45
C LEU A 264 13.50 -5.39 -0.70
N ASN A 265 14.42 -6.28 -0.33
CA ASN A 265 14.32 -7.74 -0.52
C ASN A 265 14.07 -8.15 -1.99
N PHE A 266 14.88 -7.61 -2.90
CA PHE A 266 14.89 -8.01 -4.31
C PHE A 266 15.99 -9.03 -4.59
N ASP A 267 15.65 -10.15 -5.24
CA ASP A 267 16.59 -11.25 -5.51
C ASP A 267 17.69 -10.88 -6.51
N LEU A 268 17.35 -10.28 -7.66
CA LEU A 268 18.33 -9.96 -8.74
C LEU A 268 17.98 -8.68 -9.53
N ASN A 269 16.70 -8.53 -9.90
CA ASN A 269 16.17 -7.35 -10.58
C ASN A 269 15.09 -6.70 -9.72
N ILE A 270 15.06 -5.36 -9.72
CA ILE A 270 13.93 -4.64 -9.14
C ILE A 270 12.73 -4.89 -10.05
N ASP A 271 11.74 -5.60 -9.53
CA ASP A 271 10.40 -5.64 -10.11
C ASP A 271 9.58 -4.51 -9.47
N PRO A 272 9.24 -3.44 -10.23
CA PRO A 272 8.45 -2.34 -9.72
C PRO A 272 7.11 -2.81 -9.15
N ILE A 273 6.49 -3.82 -9.76
CA ILE A 273 5.17 -4.30 -9.38
C ILE A 273 5.21 -4.97 -8.02
N SER A 274 6.24 -5.78 -7.73
CA SER A 274 6.42 -6.39 -6.42
C SER A 274 6.56 -5.36 -5.29
N ALA A 275 7.28 -4.25 -5.50
CA ALA A 275 7.33 -3.17 -4.50
C ALA A 275 6.00 -2.43 -4.38
N LEU A 276 5.36 -2.11 -5.50
CA LEU A 276 4.09 -1.36 -5.51
C LEU A 276 2.93 -2.17 -4.91
N ALA A 277 2.93 -3.51 -5.07
CA ALA A 277 1.92 -4.38 -4.47
C ALA A 277 1.97 -4.38 -2.93
N ARG A 278 3.15 -4.08 -2.37
CA ARG A 278 3.41 -4.02 -0.92
C ARG A 278 3.52 -2.58 -0.42
N PHE A 279 3.15 -1.60 -1.24
CA PHE A 279 3.42 -0.17 -0.99
C PHE A 279 2.96 0.31 0.40
N ASN A 280 1.80 -0.17 0.87
CA ASN A 280 1.24 0.20 2.17
C ASN A 280 1.94 -0.50 3.36
N GLU A 281 2.71 -1.56 3.10
CA GLU A 281 3.52 -2.28 4.10
C GLU A 281 4.91 -1.67 4.27
N LEU A 282 5.39 -0.92 3.28
CA LEU A 282 6.73 -0.32 3.28
C LEU A 282 6.82 0.86 4.25
N SER A 283 7.93 0.92 4.98
CA SER A 283 8.32 2.05 5.81
C SER A 283 8.67 3.28 4.97
N ASP A 284 8.68 4.46 5.59
CA ASP A 284 9.06 5.70 4.89
C ASP A 284 10.48 5.64 4.33
N ASP A 285 11.39 4.94 5.02
CA ASP A 285 12.77 4.75 4.57
C ASP A 285 12.83 3.83 3.33
N GLU A 286 12.06 2.73 3.31
CA GLU A 286 11.95 1.83 2.15
C GLU A 286 11.30 2.52 0.93
N LEU A 287 10.23 3.29 1.15
CA LEU A 287 9.60 4.08 0.09
C LEU A 287 10.57 5.11 -0.49
N ASN A 288 11.39 5.73 0.37
CA ASN A 288 12.41 6.66 -0.09
C ASN A 288 13.52 5.96 -0.88
N LEU A 289 13.91 4.72 -0.51
CA LEU A 289 14.83 3.91 -1.31
C LEU A 289 14.28 3.60 -2.70
N LEU A 290 12.98 3.27 -2.81
CA LEU A 290 12.32 3.07 -4.10
C LEU A 290 12.42 4.34 -4.97
N ARG A 291 12.19 5.52 -4.39
CA ARG A 291 12.33 6.79 -5.12
C ARG A 291 13.77 7.07 -5.53
N ILE A 292 14.74 6.82 -4.63
CA ILE A 292 16.17 6.99 -4.92
C ILE A 292 16.63 6.05 -6.04
N TRP A 293 16.11 4.82 -6.10
CA TRP A 293 16.42 3.90 -7.19
C TRP A 293 16.13 4.52 -8.56
N TYR A 294 14.91 5.02 -8.78
CA TYR A 294 14.51 5.61 -10.07
C TYR A 294 15.21 6.94 -10.38
N LYS A 295 15.75 7.61 -9.36
CA LYS A 295 16.57 8.80 -9.53
C LYS A 295 18.00 8.45 -9.96
N LEU A 296 18.61 7.43 -9.38
CA LEU A 296 20.01 7.06 -9.59
C LEU A 296 20.21 6.13 -10.79
N TYR A 297 19.22 5.29 -11.08
CA TYR A 297 19.25 4.26 -12.12
C TYR A 297 18.06 4.43 -13.09
N PRO A 298 17.93 5.58 -13.76
CA PRO A 298 16.79 5.86 -14.62
C PRO A 298 16.78 4.95 -15.86
N SER A 299 15.58 4.51 -16.25
CA SER A 299 15.28 3.81 -17.51
C SER A 299 14.29 4.63 -18.35
N ASP A 300 14.15 4.28 -19.63
CA ASP A 300 13.16 4.90 -20.54
C ASP A 300 11.76 4.28 -20.36
N ASP A 301 11.33 4.15 -19.10
CA ASP A 301 10.02 3.61 -18.74
C ASP A 301 9.14 4.63 -18.01
N TYR A 302 7.86 4.32 -17.96
CA TYR A 302 6.86 5.16 -17.30
C TYR A 302 7.09 5.25 -15.79
N TYR A 303 7.65 4.21 -15.16
CA TYR A 303 7.92 4.21 -13.73
C TYR A 303 8.97 5.26 -13.37
N THR A 304 10.08 5.31 -14.09
CA THR A 304 11.12 6.34 -13.96
C THR A 304 10.54 7.72 -14.17
N PHE A 305 9.74 7.92 -15.22
CA PHE A 305 9.10 9.20 -15.50
C PHE A 305 8.18 9.66 -14.35
N ALA A 306 7.26 8.80 -13.91
CA ALA A 306 6.23 9.17 -12.95
C ALA A 306 6.76 9.23 -11.50
N ILE A 307 7.62 8.30 -11.08
CA ILE A 307 8.14 8.26 -9.70
C ILE A 307 9.03 9.47 -9.43
N ASN A 308 9.84 9.90 -10.41
CA ASN A 308 10.69 11.08 -10.26
C ASN A 308 9.90 12.41 -10.16
N ARG A 309 8.60 12.41 -10.51
CA ARG A 309 7.71 13.57 -10.34
C ARG A 309 7.01 13.61 -8.97
N ALA A 310 7.06 12.52 -8.20
CA ALA A 310 6.51 12.51 -6.86
C ALA A 310 7.32 13.43 -5.94
N ALA A 311 6.65 14.39 -5.29
CA ALA A 311 7.30 15.32 -4.38
C ALA A 311 7.81 14.61 -3.12
N THR A 312 7.02 13.63 -2.65
CA THR A 312 7.36 12.74 -1.53
C THR A 312 7.19 11.28 -1.94
N ALA A 313 7.86 10.36 -1.24
CA ALA A 313 7.74 8.94 -1.54
C ALA A 313 6.31 8.41 -1.36
N ARG A 314 5.52 9.01 -0.45
CA ARG A 314 4.10 8.68 -0.24
C ARG A 314 3.19 9.11 -1.40
N GLU A 315 3.61 10.06 -2.23
CA GLU A 315 2.87 10.53 -3.40
C GLU A 315 3.09 9.69 -4.66
N ILE A 316 4.00 8.70 -4.62
CA ILE A 316 4.27 7.80 -5.76
C ILE A 316 2.99 7.25 -6.41
N PRO A 317 1.98 6.74 -5.67
CA PRO A 317 0.77 6.18 -6.28
C PRO A 317 -0.02 7.22 -7.09
N VAL A 318 -0.16 8.43 -6.54
CA VAL A 318 -0.86 9.54 -7.22
C VAL A 318 -0.06 9.98 -8.44
N SER A 319 1.27 10.07 -8.31
CA SER A 319 2.15 10.43 -9.43
C SER A 319 2.09 9.42 -10.57
N LEU A 320 2.12 8.12 -10.25
CA LEU A 320 1.92 7.02 -11.21
C LEU A 320 0.56 7.09 -11.90
N ARG A 321 -0.50 7.49 -11.18
CA ARG A 321 -1.83 7.67 -11.77
C ARG A 321 -1.89 8.83 -12.75
N ASP A 322 -1.28 9.96 -12.40
CA ASP A 322 -1.61 11.26 -12.99
C ASP A 322 -0.55 11.83 -13.95
N SER A 323 0.71 11.40 -13.85
CA SER A 323 1.79 11.93 -14.69
C SER A 323 1.61 11.61 -16.17
N ILE A 324 0.88 10.54 -16.51
CA ILE A 324 0.60 10.16 -17.91
C ILE A 324 -0.09 11.27 -18.71
N PHE A 325 -0.89 12.12 -18.06
CA PHE A 325 -1.60 13.22 -18.73
C PHE A 325 -0.69 14.40 -19.09
N GLU A 326 0.55 14.40 -18.60
CA GLU A 326 1.54 15.45 -18.86
C GLU A 326 2.46 15.08 -20.04
N LEU A 327 2.32 13.86 -20.56
CA LEU A 327 3.11 13.40 -21.70
C LEU A 327 2.62 14.04 -22.99
N PRO A 328 3.53 14.53 -23.85
CA PRO A 328 3.16 15.11 -25.13
C PRO A 328 2.60 14.05 -26.10
N LYS A 329 2.99 12.79 -25.93
CA LYS A 329 2.50 11.64 -26.71
C LYS A 329 2.33 10.44 -25.80
N LEU A 330 1.17 9.79 -25.90
CA LEU A 330 0.87 8.54 -25.23
C LEU A 330 1.43 7.37 -26.03
N SER A 331 2.14 6.46 -25.36
CA SER A 331 2.61 5.20 -25.92
C SER A 331 1.89 4.03 -25.25
N ASP A 332 1.60 2.97 -26.01
CA ASP A 332 0.94 1.79 -25.46
C ASP A 332 1.78 1.13 -24.35
N SER A 333 3.11 1.20 -24.44
CA SER A 333 4.01 0.68 -23.41
C SER A 333 3.81 1.40 -22.08
N PHE A 334 3.66 2.73 -22.10
CA PHE A 334 3.46 3.53 -20.89
C PHE A 334 2.07 3.32 -20.32
N ILE A 335 1.05 3.22 -21.17
CA ILE A 335 -0.32 2.86 -20.73
C ILE A 335 -0.29 1.50 -20.03
N ARG A 336 0.35 0.48 -20.63
CA ARG A 336 0.47 -0.86 -20.01
C ARG A 336 1.20 -0.82 -18.68
N GLN A 337 2.36 -0.15 -18.60
CA GLN A 337 3.14 -0.05 -17.36
C GLN A 337 2.36 0.67 -16.26
N ARG A 338 1.70 1.78 -16.59
CA ARG A 338 0.81 2.50 -15.69
C ARG A 338 -0.31 1.60 -15.20
N THR A 339 -1.07 0.98 -16.10
CA THR A 339 -2.22 0.15 -15.74
C THR A 339 -1.78 -1.03 -14.86
N ALA A 340 -0.62 -1.64 -15.12
CA ALA A 340 -0.05 -2.68 -14.26
C ALA A 340 0.23 -2.18 -12.82
N ALA A 341 0.83 -0.99 -12.66
CA ALA A 341 1.05 -0.39 -11.35
C ALA A 341 -0.27 -0.08 -10.62
N LEU A 342 -1.24 0.52 -11.32
CA LEU A 342 -2.53 0.89 -10.71
C LEU A 342 -3.38 -0.35 -10.32
N ARG A 343 -3.13 -1.51 -10.93
CA ARG A 343 -3.79 -2.77 -10.55
C ARG A 343 -3.33 -3.31 -9.19
N VAL A 344 -2.14 -2.98 -8.74
CA VAL A 344 -1.59 -3.44 -7.44
C VAL A 344 -1.62 -2.35 -6.37
N LEU A 345 -1.85 -1.10 -6.75
CA LEU A 345 -2.04 0.02 -5.83
C LEU A 345 -3.50 0.16 -5.40
N ASP A 346 -3.71 0.70 -4.20
CA ASP A 346 -5.04 1.09 -3.72
C ASP A 346 -5.23 2.59 -3.91
N LEU A 347 -6.08 2.97 -4.86
CA LEU A 347 -6.27 4.35 -5.29
C LEU A 347 -7.76 4.66 -5.46
N SER A 348 -8.13 5.85 -5.01
CA SER A 348 -9.43 6.44 -5.33
C SER A 348 -9.35 7.30 -6.59
N TYR A 349 -10.47 7.35 -7.32
CA TYR A 349 -10.62 8.19 -8.51
C TYR A 349 -11.68 9.25 -8.23
N SER A 350 -11.33 10.51 -8.51
CA SER A 350 -12.22 11.65 -8.34
C SER A 350 -12.77 12.12 -9.68
N GLU A 351 -13.81 12.94 -9.66
CA GLU A 351 -14.33 13.61 -10.86
C GLU A 351 -13.21 14.36 -11.61
N LYS A 352 -12.32 15.05 -10.88
CA LYS A 352 -11.16 15.75 -11.47
C LYS A 352 -10.25 14.82 -12.29
N TYR A 353 -10.10 13.56 -11.89
CA TYR A 353 -9.35 12.58 -12.66
C TYR A 353 -10.06 12.26 -13.98
N PHE A 354 -11.35 11.98 -13.94
CA PHE A 354 -12.13 11.67 -15.15
C PHE A 354 -12.23 12.87 -16.10
N THR A 355 -12.31 14.10 -15.57
CA THR A 355 -12.23 15.32 -16.39
C THR A 355 -10.89 15.44 -17.13
N ARG A 356 -9.78 14.95 -16.55
CA ARG A 356 -8.48 14.89 -17.25
C ARG A 356 -8.48 13.80 -18.31
N LEU A 357 -9.08 12.64 -18.02
CA LEU A 357 -9.22 11.54 -18.96
C LEU A 357 -10.06 11.93 -20.18
N ASP A 358 -11.14 12.70 -19.98
CA ASP A 358 -12.00 13.23 -21.05
C ASP A 358 -11.28 14.17 -22.02
N LYS A 359 -10.12 14.75 -21.64
CA LYS A 359 -9.30 15.57 -22.53
C LYS A 359 -8.53 14.76 -23.57
N ILE A 360 -8.43 13.44 -23.41
CA ILE A 360 -7.81 12.55 -24.40
C ILE A 360 -8.81 12.38 -25.55
N PRO A 361 -8.53 12.80 -26.79
CA PRO A 361 -9.56 12.83 -27.84
C PRO A 361 -10.11 11.44 -28.20
N ASP A 362 -9.25 10.43 -28.25
CA ASP A 362 -9.60 9.07 -28.64
C ASP A 362 -10.26 8.27 -27.48
N PRO A 363 -11.54 7.85 -27.61
CA PRO A 363 -12.22 7.09 -26.56
C PRO A 363 -11.61 5.70 -26.31
N GLU A 364 -11.03 5.05 -27.31
CA GLU A 364 -10.42 3.73 -27.15
C GLU A 364 -9.19 3.82 -26.24
N SER A 365 -8.35 4.84 -26.43
CA SER A 365 -7.22 5.16 -25.54
C SER A 365 -7.69 5.42 -24.10
N ARG A 366 -8.84 6.07 -23.90
CA ARG A 366 -9.40 6.30 -22.55
C ARG A 366 -9.73 4.97 -21.87
N LEU A 367 -10.33 4.03 -22.59
CA LEU A 367 -10.66 2.69 -22.09
C LEU A 367 -9.37 1.92 -21.71
N MET A 368 -8.33 1.95 -22.55
CA MET A 368 -7.05 1.31 -22.27
C MET A 368 -6.34 1.82 -21.00
N MET A 369 -6.69 3.04 -20.55
CA MET A 369 -6.13 3.66 -19.35
C MET A 369 -6.88 3.32 -18.05
N LEU A 370 -7.97 2.56 -18.13
CA LEU A 370 -8.74 2.10 -16.97
C LEU A 370 -8.19 0.76 -16.45
N THR A 371 -8.27 0.57 -15.13
CA THR A 371 -7.99 -0.73 -14.51
C THR A 371 -9.26 -1.56 -14.31
N TYR A 372 -10.44 -0.93 -14.42
CA TYR A 372 -11.77 -1.51 -14.21
C TYR A 372 -12.00 -2.09 -12.80
N ARG A 373 -11.11 -1.82 -11.84
CA ARG A 373 -11.23 -2.35 -10.47
C ARG A 373 -12.31 -1.64 -9.68
N THR A 374 -12.39 -0.32 -9.81
CA THR A 374 -13.37 0.48 -9.06
C THR A 374 -14.70 0.57 -9.80
N LEU A 375 -15.79 0.79 -9.05
CA LEU A 375 -17.10 1.03 -9.63
C LEU A 375 -17.11 2.33 -10.47
N ALA A 376 -16.37 3.35 -10.04
CA ALA A 376 -16.24 4.62 -10.76
C ALA A 376 -15.57 4.46 -12.14
N GLU A 377 -14.48 3.68 -12.24
CA GLU A 377 -13.86 3.37 -13.53
C GLU A 377 -14.80 2.57 -14.44
N ARG A 378 -15.54 1.60 -13.89
CA ARG A 378 -16.52 0.83 -14.65
C ARG A 378 -17.67 1.70 -15.16
N ALA A 379 -18.19 2.60 -14.34
CA ALA A 379 -19.19 3.60 -14.76
C ALA A 379 -18.67 4.49 -15.89
N TYR A 380 -17.42 4.97 -15.77
CA TYR A 380 -16.76 5.74 -16.82
C TYR A 380 -16.61 4.93 -18.12
N ALA A 381 -16.28 3.64 -18.03
CA ALA A 381 -16.23 2.75 -19.19
C ALA A 381 -17.60 2.61 -19.85
N VAL A 382 -18.67 2.40 -19.08
CA VAL A 382 -20.05 2.32 -19.62
C VAL A 382 -20.41 3.62 -20.35
N LYS A 383 -20.11 4.80 -19.77
CA LYS A 383 -20.31 6.11 -20.42
C LYS A 383 -19.54 6.23 -21.74
N THR A 384 -18.29 5.79 -21.75
CA THR A 384 -17.42 5.85 -22.93
C THR A 384 -17.93 4.94 -24.05
N ILE A 385 -18.32 3.71 -23.70
CA ILE A 385 -18.92 2.73 -24.62
C ILE A 385 -20.26 3.23 -25.17
N SER A 386 -21.09 3.88 -24.34
CA SER A 386 -22.30 4.55 -24.80
C SER A 386 -22.01 5.58 -25.90
N GLY A 387 -20.99 6.43 -25.72
CA GLY A 387 -20.55 7.38 -26.75
C GLY A 387 -20.06 6.74 -28.04
N LEU A 388 -19.29 5.64 -27.94
CA LEU A 388 -18.81 4.87 -29.09
C LEU A 388 -19.97 4.24 -29.87
N LEU A 389 -20.92 3.61 -29.18
CA LEU A 389 -22.12 3.02 -29.80
C LEU A 389 -22.97 4.07 -30.53
N ARG A 390 -23.10 5.28 -29.97
CA ARG A 390 -23.79 6.41 -30.61
C ARG A 390 -23.07 6.92 -31.86
N SER A 391 -21.75 6.79 -31.89
CA SER A 391 -20.91 7.16 -33.04
C SER A 391 -20.82 6.05 -34.10
N GLY A 392 -21.56 4.94 -33.92
CA GLY A 392 -21.63 3.84 -34.88
C GLY A 392 -20.53 2.79 -34.75
N ALA A 393 -19.85 2.70 -33.59
CA ALA A 393 -18.84 1.66 -33.35
C ALA A 393 -19.43 0.25 -33.51
N ASP A 394 -18.63 -0.66 -34.07
CA ASP A 394 -19.00 -2.07 -34.23
C ASP A 394 -19.06 -2.77 -32.87
N VAL A 395 -20.18 -3.46 -32.60
CA VAL A 395 -20.43 -4.10 -31.30
C VAL A 395 -19.45 -5.24 -31.04
N ASN A 396 -19.10 -6.03 -32.06
CA ASN A 396 -18.19 -7.16 -31.89
C ASN A 396 -16.78 -6.69 -31.54
N ALA A 397 -16.30 -5.61 -32.16
CA ALA A 397 -15.04 -4.98 -31.80
C ALA A 397 -15.01 -4.51 -30.33
N LEU A 398 -16.10 -3.89 -29.86
CA LEU A 398 -16.21 -3.47 -28.46
C LEU A 398 -16.23 -4.66 -27.49
N VAL A 399 -16.94 -5.74 -27.83
CA VAL A 399 -16.96 -6.98 -27.04
C VAL A 399 -15.55 -7.56 -26.94
N GLU A 400 -14.82 -7.64 -28.05
CA GLU A 400 -13.46 -8.15 -28.08
C GLU A 400 -12.48 -7.30 -27.26
N GLN A 401 -12.64 -5.98 -27.26
CA GLN A 401 -11.86 -5.06 -26.44
C GLN A 401 -12.14 -5.25 -24.94
N LEU A 402 -13.40 -5.47 -24.56
CA LEU A 402 -13.83 -5.54 -23.15
C LEU A 402 -13.68 -6.93 -22.51
N LYS A 403 -13.59 -8.01 -23.30
CA LYS A 403 -13.74 -9.40 -22.81
C LYS A 403 -12.84 -9.79 -21.63
N PHE A 404 -11.64 -9.21 -21.55
CA PHE A 404 -10.68 -9.51 -20.49
C PHE A 404 -10.82 -8.58 -19.29
N ASP A 405 -10.99 -7.27 -19.53
CA ASP A 405 -10.91 -6.26 -18.47
C ASP A 405 -12.28 -5.86 -17.89
N TYR A 406 -13.35 -5.84 -18.69
CA TYR A 406 -14.73 -5.69 -18.23
C TYR A 406 -15.67 -6.79 -18.77
N PRO A 407 -15.42 -8.04 -18.37
CA PRO A 407 -16.07 -9.21 -18.95
C PRO A 407 -17.61 -9.23 -18.90
N ASP A 408 -18.21 -8.65 -17.85
CA ASP A 408 -19.68 -8.62 -17.72
C ASP A 408 -20.33 -7.67 -18.71
N LEU A 409 -19.72 -6.50 -18.92
CA LEU A 409 -20.20 -5.55 -19.93
C LEU A 409 -20.01 -6.12 -21.33
N ALA A 410 -18.89 -6.82 -21.57
CA ALA A 410 -18.67 -7.54 -22.82
C ALA A 410 -19.78 -8.57 -23.08
N GLU A 411 -20.11 -9.41 -22.09
CA GLU A 411 -21.18 -10.40 -22.23
C GLU A 411 -22.57 -9.78 -22.39
N TYR A 412 -22.82 -8.67 -21.68
CA TYR A 412 -24.05 -7.91 -21.82
C TYR A 412 -24.21 -7.28 -23.21
N LEU A 413 -23.12 -7.00 -23.92
CA LEU A 413 -23.14 -6.51 -25.31
C LEU A 413 -23.05 -7.61 -26.36
N ASN A 414 -22.57 -8.80 -25.98
CA ASN A 414 -22.26 -9.87 -26.91
C ASN A 414 -23.54 -10.35 -27.64
N PRO A 415 -23.62 -10.20 -28.97
CA PRO A 415 -24.78 -10.61 -29.74
C PRO A 415 -24.95 -12.14 -29.78
N ASP A 416 -23.89 -12.91 -29.47
CA ASP A 416 -23.86 -14.38 -29.51
C ASP A 416 -23.86 -15.04 -28.12
N ALA A 417 -23.99 -14.25 -27.05
CA ALA A 417 -24.02 -14.74 -25.66
C ALA A 417 -25.08 -15.82 -25.39
N THR A 418 -26.18 -15.80 -26.16
CA THR A 418 -27.34 -16.67 -25.96
C THR A 418 -27.66 -17.46 -27.23
N ASN A 419 -26.70 -18.22 -27.75
CA ASN A 419 -26.92 -19.11 -28.90
C ASN A 419 -28.03 -20.15 -28.70
N SER A 420 -28.46 -20.40 -27.46
CA SER A 420 -29.63 -21.22 -27.12
C SER A 420 -30.99 -20.49 -27.30
N ILE A 421 -30.97 -19.17 -27.46
CA ILE A 421 -32.14 -18.32 -27.71
C ILE A 421 -32.05 -17.91 -29.17
N SER A 422 -33.00 -18.35 -30.00
CA SER A 422 -33.02 -18.06 -31.44
C SER A 422 -34.20 -17.16 -31.82
N GLY A 423 -34.15 -16.59 -33.03
CA GLY A 423 -35.25 -15.83 -33.61
C GLY A 423 -35.39 -14.40 -33.07
N GLU A 424 -36.63 -13.92 -33.04
CA GLU A 424 -37.03 -12.55 -32.75
C GLU A 424 -36.63 -12.13 -31.34
N VAL A 425 -36.66 -13.05 -30.37
CA VAL A 425 -36.26 -12.76 -28.99
C VAL A 425 -34.77 -12.39 -28.89
N LYS A 426 -33.89 -13.13 -29.58
CA LYS A 426 -32.45 -12.81 -29.64
C LYS A 426 -32.22 -11.46 -30.32
N GLN A 427 -32.89 -11.24 -31.45
CA GLN A 427 -32.79 -9.99 -32.20
C GLN A 427 -33.24 -8.79 -31.37
N TYR A 428 -34.36 -8.89 -30.67
CA TYR A 428 -34.89 -7.85 -29.80
C TYR A 428 -33.94 -7.53 -28.64
N PHE A 429 -33.50 -8.53 -27.86
CA PHE A 429 -32.64 -8.26 -26.71
C PHE A 429 -31.22 -7.80 -27.08
N ASN A 430 -30.72 -8.16 -28.26
CA ASN A 430 -29.48 -7.57 -28.78
C ASN A 430 -29.66 -6.06 -29.07
N TRP A 431 -30.78 -5.69 -29.68
CA TRP A 431 -31.14 -4.29 -29.88
C TRP A 431 -31.42 -3.54 -28.58
N TYR A 432 -32.17 -4.14 -27.65
CA TYR A 432 -32.55 -3.50 -26.39
C TYR A 432 -31.33 -3.23 -25.50
N ARG A 433 -30.46 -4.22 -25.28
CA ARG A 433 -29.23 -4.05 -24.48
C ARG A 433 -28.33 -2.95 -25.05
N ARG A 434 -28.17 -2.91 -26.38
CA ARG A 434 -27.45 -1.83 -27.08
C ARG A 434 -28.13 -0.47 -26.87
N SER A 435 -29.45 -0.39 -27.03
CA SER A 435 -30.21 0.85 -26.89
C SER A 435 -30.23 1.38 -25.46
N LYS A 436 -30.32 0.47 -24.48
CA LYS A 436 -30.21 0.76 -23.04
C LYS A 436 -28.86 1.41 -22.74
N LEU A 437 -27.74 0.86 -23.21
CA LEU A 437 -26.43 1.49 -23.04
C LEU A 437 -26.28 2.83 -23.77
N ILE A 438 -26.82 2.97 -24.98
CA ILE A 438 -26.85 4.24 -25.72
C ILE A 438 -27.57 5.34 -24.92
N ASN A 439 -28.53 4.97 -24.08
CA ASN A 439 -29.26 5.87 -23.19
C ASN A 439 -29.95 7.03 -23.93
N ARG A 440 -30.56 6.74 -25.09
CA ARG A 440 -31.35 7.71 -25.86
C ARG A 440 -32.69 7.08 -26.24
N PRO A 441 -33.76 7.89 -26.37
CA PRO A 441 -35.00 7.43 -26.98
C PRO A 441 -34.71 6.71 -28.30
N ASN A 442 -35.25 5.50 -28.47
CA ASN A 442 -35.08 4.71 -29.68
C ASN A 442 -36.40 4.00 -30.01
N THR A 443 -36.89 4.20 -31.23
CA THR A 443 -38.16 3.66 -31.73
C THR A 443 -37.97 2.65 -32.86
N ASP A 444 -36.73 2.40 -33.27
CA ASP A 444 -36.38 1.52 -34.39
C ASP A 444 -36.35 0.06 -33.92
N ILE A 445 -37.48 -0.43 -33.44
CA ILE A 445 -37.64 -1.80 -32.92
C ILE A 445 -37.43 -2.79 -34.07
N PRO A 446 -36.52 -3.79 -33.94
CA PRO A 446 -36.09 -4.60 -35.08
C PRO A 446 -37.06 -5.71 -35.47
N CYS A 447 -37.95 -6.12 -34.55
CA CYS A 447 -38.88 -7.23 -34.74
C CYS A 447 -40.01 -7.17 -33.71
N SER A 448 -41.13 -7.84 -34.01
CA SER A 448 -42.19 -8.14 -33.04
C SER A 448 -42.03 -9.57 -32.54
N ILE A 449 -42.27 -9.80 -31.24
CA ILE A 449 -42.20 -11.14 -30.65
C ILE A 449 -43.62 -11.67 -30.50
N ASP A 450 -43.88 -12.84 -31.09
CA ASP A 450 -45.10 -13.58 -30.78
C ASP A 450 -44.97 -14.22 -29.38
N PHE A 451 -45.78 -13.73 -28.46
CA PHE A 451 -45.79 -14.21 -27.09
C PHE A 451 -46.59 -15.50 -26.93
N ASP A 452 -47.48 -15.89 -27.84
CA ASP A 452 -48.38 -17.04 -27.67
C ASP A 452 -47.63 -18.37 -27.57
N GLY A 453 -46.49 -18.47 -28.26
CA GLY A 453 -45.59 -19.63 -28.20
C GLY A 453 -44.71 -19.71 -26.94
N ILE A 454 -44.73 -18.69 -26.07
CA ILE A 454 -43.88 -18.64 -24.87
C ILE A 454 -44.69 -19.04 -23.63
N ASP A 455 -44.17 -20.02 -22.90
CA ASP A 455 -44.81 -20.50 -21.67
C ASP A 455 -44.80 -19.45 -20.54
N SER A 456 -45.80 -19.51 -19.66
CA SER A 456 -45.82 -18.68 -18.46
C SER A 456 -44.74 -19.11 -17.46
N ARG A 457 -44.17 -18.13 -16.74
CA ARG A 457 -43.14 -18.37 -15.71
C ARG A 457 -43.56 -19.46 -14.72
N ASN A 458 -44.79 -19.36 -14.20
CA ASN A 458 -45.28 -20.29 -13.17
C ASN A 458 -45.41 -21.72 -13.70
N LYS A 459 -45.84 -21.90 -14.97
CA LYS A 459 -45.89 -23.21 -15.62
C LYS A 459 -44.49 -23.84 -15.69
N VAL A 460 -43.50 -23.07 -16.12
CA VAL A 460 -42.12 -23.55 -16.25
C VAL A 460 -41.50 -23.85 -14.88
N ILE A 461 -41.70 -23.00 -13.88
CA ILE A 461 -41.25 -23.27 -12.50
C ILE A 461 -41.87 -24.57 -12.00
N GLN A 462 -43.20 -24.75 -12.11
CA GLN A 462 -43.89 -25.95 -11.66
C GLN A 462 -43.36 -27.22 -12.34
N GLN A 463 -43.04 -27.16 -13.64
CA GLN A 463 -42.49 -28.29 -14.40
C GLN A 463 -41.05 -28.66 -14.02
N ASN A 464 -40.29 -27.74 -13.41
CA ASN A 464 -38.86 -27.95 -13.11
C ASN A 464 -38.55 -28.01 -11.60
N SER A 465 -39.51 -27.62 -10.75
CA SER A 465 -39.42 -27.72 -9.28
C SER A 465 -39.45 -29.18 -8.81
N SER A 466 -38.77 -29.42 -7.69
CA SER A 466 -38.74 -30.72 -7.00
C SER A 466 -38.68 -30.51 -5.48
N ASN A 467 -38.83 -31.57 -4.68
CA ASN A 467 -38.71 -31.47 -3.21
C ASN A 467 -37.32 -31.02 -2.73
N ASP A 468 -36.32 -31.06 -3.61
CA ASP A 468 -34.95 -30.60 -3.35
C ASP A 468 -34.55 -29.49 -4.33
N SER A 469 -35.49 -28.56 -4.58
CA SER A 469 -35.20 -27.29 -5.25
C SER A 469 -35.56 -26.10 -4.38
N LEU A 470 -34.69 -25.10 -4.33
CA LEU A 470 -35.01 -23.78 -3.76
C LEU A 470 -35.26 -22.77 -4.88
N GLN A 471 -36.22 -21.86 -4.66
CA GLN A 471 -36.52 -20.78 -5.61
C GLN A 471 -35.89 -19.47 -5.12
N PHE A 472 -35.28 -18.75 -6.05
CA PHE A 472 -34.69 -17.44 -5.83
C PHE A 472 -35.35 -16.42 -6.76
N TRP A 473 -36.13 -15.53 -6.15
CA TRP A 473 -36.91 -14.50 -6.83
C TRP A 473 -36.17 -13.17 -6.77
N ILE A 474 -36.00 -12.54 -7.92
CA ILE A 474 -35.30 -11.26 -8.05
C ILE A 474 -36.28 -10.24 -8.66
N ASP A 475 -36.60 -9.23 -7.88
CA ASP A 475 -37.48 -8.12 -8.26
C ASP A 475 -36.83 -7.31 -9.41
N GLY A 476 -37.55 -7.16 -10.52
CA GLY A 476 -37.06 -6.44 -11.70
C GLY A 476 -36.07 -7.21 -12.59
N LEU A 477 -35.93 -8.54 -12.43
CA LEU A 477 -35.09 -9.36 -13.30
C LEU A 477 -35.77 -9.71 -14.65
N GLY A 478 -35.55 -8.88 -15.66
CA GLY A 478 -35.95 -9.17 -17.05
C GLY A 478 -35.02 -10.15 -17.77
N ALA A 479 -35.48 -10.69 -18.90
CA ALA A 479 -34.72 -11.65 -19.72
C ALA A 479 -33.43 -11.04 -20.34
N GLU A 480 -33.26 -9.71 -20.32
CA GLU A 480 -32.05 -9.03 -20.78
C GLU A 480 -30.77 -9.50 -20.07
N TRP A 481 -30.88 -9.96 -18.82
CA TRP A 481 -29.74 -10.30 -17.96
C TRP A 481 -29.23 -11.75 -18.14
N ILE A 482 -29.97 -12.59 -18.89
CA ILE A 482 -29.63 -14.00 -19.14
C ILE A 482 -28.17 -14.20 -19.59
N PRO A 483 -27.65 -13.46 -20.60
CA PRO A 483 -26.25 -13.51 -21.02
C PRO A 483 -25.23 -13.50 -19.86
N VAL A 484 -25.31 -12.45 -19.02
CA VAL A 484 -24.36 -12.23 -17.92
C VAL A 484 -24.52 -13.31 -16.85
N LEU A 485 -25.76 -13.66 -16.51
CA LEU A 485 -26.04 -14.70 -15.52
C LEU A 485 -25.54 -16.07 -15.98
N LEU A 486 -25.79 -16.46 -17.23
CA LEU A 486 -25.32 -17.73 -17.77
C LEU A 486 -23.80 -17.84 -17.73
N ARG A 487 -23.09 -16.80 -18.20
CA ARG A 487 -21.62 -16.79 -18.17
C ARG A 487 -21.07 -16.95 -16.75
N ARG A 488 -21.64 -16.23 -15.79
CA ARG A 488 -21.22 -16.29 -14.38
C ARG A 488 -21.57 -17.62 -13.71
N LEU A 489 -22.78 -18.14 -13.94
CA LEU A 489 -23.22 -19.44 -13.40
C LEU A 489 -22.38 -20.60 -13.93
N ASN A 490 -22.00 -20.57 -15.21
CA ASN A 490 -21.11 -21.57 -15.80
C ASN A 490 -19.65 -21.47 -15.32
N SER A 491 -19.30 -20.37 -14.64
CA SER A 491 -17.97 -20.14 -14.05
C SER A 491 -17.94 -20.39 -12.53
N LEU A 492 -18.99 -20.96 -11.96
CA LEU A 492 -19.02 -21.32 -10.54
C LEU A 492 -17.95 -22.37 -10.21
N GLY A 493 -17.38 -22.28 -9.01
CA GLY A 493 -16.51 -23.33 -8.45
C GLY A 493 -17.24 -24.63 -8.10
N ILE A 494 -18.56 -24.69 -8.34
CA ILE A 494 -19.40 -25.87 -8.17
C ILE A 494 -19.74 -26.38 -9.57
N GLU A 495 -19.50 -27.67 -9.82
CA GLU A 495 -19.92 -28.29 -11.07
C GLU A 495 -21.45 -28.30 -11.19
N VAL A 496 -21.97 -27.51 -12.13
CA VAL A 496 -23.41 -27.36 -12.37
C VAL A 496 -23.77 -27.61 -13.83
N THR A 497 -25.02 -27.99 -14.05
CA THR A 497 -25.72 -27.88 -15.33
C THR A 497 -26.68 -26.70 -15.23
N VAL A 498 -26.60 -25.78 -16.19
CA VAL A 498 -27.43 -24.57 -16.24
C VAL A 498 -28.36 -24.66 -17.44
N LYS A 499 -29.66 -24.48 -17.20
CA LYS A 499 -30.69 -24.39 -18.24
C LYS A 499 -31.45 -23.08 -18.06
N ALA A 500 -31.33 -22.15 -19.01
CA ALA A 500 -32.12 -20.93 -19.04
C ALA A 500 -33.31 -21.09 -19.99
N LEU A 501 -34.48 -20.66 -19.53
CA LEU A 501 -35.71 -20.59 -20.31
C LEU A 501 -36.25 -19.16 -20.23
N ILE A 502 -36.75 -18.65 -21.35
CA ILE A 502 -37.46 -17.37 -21.39
C ILE A 502 -38.94 -17.67 -21.21
N THR A 503 -39.58 -16.92 -20.32
CA THR A 503 -40.97 -17.12 -19.94
C THR A 503 -41.71 -15.80 -19.82
N LYS A 504 -43.04 -15.84 -19.73
CA LYS A 504 -43.87 -14.64 -19.56
C LYS A 504 -44.27 -14.44 -18.09
N ALA A 505 -44.16 -13.20 -17.61
CA ALA A 505 -44.76 -12.76 -16.36
C ALA A 505 -46.30 -12.68 -16.46
N LEU A 506 -46.97 -12.21 -15.41
CA LEU A 506 -48.37 -11.79 -15.46
C LEU A 506 -48.46 -10.32 -15.84
N LEU A 507 -49.54 -9.93 -16.53
CA LEU A 507 -49.85 -8.54 -16.89
C LEU A 507 -50.95 -7.99 -15.98
N PRO A 508 -50.82 -6.79 -15.41
CA PRO A 508 -49.68 -5.86 -15.54
C PRO A 508 -48.38 -6.41 -14.92
N THR A 509 -47.22 -6.05 -15.47
CA THR A 509 -45.91 -6.49 -14.95
C THR A 509 -45.50 -5.69 -13.71
N GLU A 510 -46.30 -5.79 -12.66
CA GLU A 510 -46.02 -5.25 -11.34
C GLU A 510 -45.76 -6.37 -10.35
N THR A 511 -44.94 -6.08 -9.34
CA THR A 511 -44.68 -6.97 -8.21
C THR A 511 -45.97 -7.45 -7.54
N GLU A 512 -46.99 -6.58 -7.40
CA GLU A 512 -48.25 -6.92 -6.73
C GLU A 512 -49.01 -8.07 -7.41
N PHE A 513 -48.94 -8.14 -8.74
CA PHE A 513 -49.57 -9.20 -9.54
C PHE A 513 -48.68 -10.44 -9.69
N ASN A 514 -47.36 -10.25 -9.61
CA ASN A 514 -46.37 -11.29 -9.85
C ASN A 514 -45.82 -11.96 -8.57
N HIS A 515 -46.26 -11.53 -7.39
CA HIS A 515 -45.92 -12.12 -6.09
C HIS A 515 -46.40 -13.57 -5.99
N LYS A 516 -45.51 -14.52 -6.31
CA LYS A 516 -45.75 -15.98 -6.23
C LYS A 516 -44.74 -16.73 -5.35
N TRP A 517 -43.84 -16.02 -4.69
CA TRP A 517 -42.91 -16.61 -3.72
C TRP A 517 -43.62 -16.98 -2.41
N THR A 518 -43.11 -18.00 -1.74
CA THR A 518 -43.59 -18.56 -0.47
C THR A 518 -42.63 -18.19 0.67
N ALA A 519 -43.00 -18.51 1.91
CA ALA A 519 -42.15 -18.25 3.08
C ALA A 519 -40.79 -18.98 3.06
N THR A 520 -40.66 -20.03 2.23
CA THR A 520 -39.41 -20.79 2.06
C THR A 520 -38.54 -20.28 0.92
N ASP A 521 -39.05 -19.38 0.09
CA ASP A 521 -38.33 -18.82 -1.04
C ASP A 521 -37.52 -17.60 -0.62
N VAL A 522 -36.45 -17.32 -1.36
CA VAL A 522 -35.65 -16.11 -1.16
C VAL A 522 -36.14 -15.05 -2.16
N LYS A 523 -36.58 -13.89 -1.66
CA LYS A 523 -36.88 -12.72 -2.50
C LYS A 523 -35.79 -11.67 -2.37
N TRP A 524 -35.40 -11.06 -3.48
CA TRP A 524 -34.44 -9.97 -3.48
C TRP A 524 -34.87 -8.79 -4.34
N ASP A 525 -34.89 -7.59 -3.77
CA ASP A 525 -35.47 -6.39 -4.38
C ASP A 525 -34.46 -5.30 -4.77
N ARG A 526 -33.16 -5.61 -4.69
CA ARG A 526 -32.11 -4.61 -4.90
C ARG A 526 -32.00 -4.13 -6.35
N LEU A 527 -32.29 -5.00 -7.32
CA LEU A 527 -32.22 -4.66 -8.74
C LEU A 527 -33.31 -3.65 -9.12
N ASP A 528 -34.56 -3.93 -8.79
CA ASP A 528 -35.69 -3.02 -9.02
C ASP A 528 -35.51 -1.67 -8.31
N LYS A 529 -35.18 -1.68 -7.00
CA LYS A 529 -34.92 -0.44 -6.23
C LYS A 529 -33.86 0.46 -6.86
N LEU A 530 -32.76 -0.14 -7.34
CA LEU A 530 -31.69 0.57 -8.03
C LEU A 530 -32.17 1.13 -9.37
N SER A 531 -32.96 0.36 -10.11
CA SER A 531 -33.45 0.73 -11.44
C SER A 531 -34.42 1.92 -11.37
N HIS A 532 -35.29 1.99 -10.37
CA HIS A 532 -36.17 3.15 -10.14
C HIS A 532 -35.44 4.40 -9.65
N ASN A 533 -34.58 4.25 -8.64
CA ASN A 533 -34.10 5.39 -7.86
C ASN A 533 -32.67 5.84 -8.20
N GLY A 534 -31.90 5.01 -8.92
CA GLY A 534 -30.45 5.11 -8.94
C GLY A 534 -29.84 4.80 -7.57
N MET A 535 -28.63 5.27 -7.32
CA MET A 535 -28.03 5.18 -5.98
C MET A 535 -28.62 6.28 -5.07
N PRO A 536 -28.75 6.05 -3.75
CA PRO A 536 -29.36 7.02 -2.83
C PRO A 536 -28.77 8.45 -2.92
N ASP A 537 -27.45 8.56 -3.12
CA ASP A 537 -26.72 9.82 -3.17
C ASP A 537 -26.22 10.20 -4.58
N ASP A 538 -26.43 9.35 -5.58
CA ASP A 538 -25.96 9.56 -6.95
C ASP A 538 -26.92 8.96 -7.98
N LYS A 539 -27.51 9.84 -8.80
CA LYS A 539 -28.47 9.46 -9.84
C LYS A 539 -27.83 9.29 -11.21
N ASP A 540 -26.50 9.20 -11.31
CA ASP A 540 -25.84 8.93 -12.59
C ASP A 540 -26.27 7.58 -13.18
N TYR A 541 -26.72 7.63 -14.43
CA TYR A 541 -27.22 6.44 -15.13
C TYR A 541 -26.12 5.41 -15.41
N PHE A 542 -24.92 5.85 -15.76
CA PHE A 542 -23.84 4.92 -16.12
C PHE A 542 -23.28 4.21 -14.88
N LEU A 543 -23.25 4.91 -13.74
CA LEU A 543 -23.03 4.32 -12.43
C LEU A 543 -24.11 3.29 -12.08
N CYS A 544 -25.38 3.60 -12.36
CA CYS A 544 -26.49 2.66 -12.17
C CYS A 544 -26.27 1.37 -12.98
N ILE A 545 -25.97 1.46 -14.28
CA ILE A 545 -25.65 0.28 -15.11
C ILE A 545 -24.46 -0.52 -14.57
N ALA A 546 -23.37 0.16 -14.20
CA ALA A 546 -22.20 -0.51 -13.64
C ALA A 546 -22.55 -1.28 -12.36
N ARG A 547 -23.45 -0.73 -11.53
CA ARG A 547 -23.96 -1.41 -10.32
C ARG A 547 -24.96 -2.52 -10.63
N GLN A 548 -25.83 -2.38 -11.62
CA GLN A 548 -26.69 -3.48 -12.08
C GLN A 548 -25.84 -4.70 -12.52
N LEU A 549 -24.73 -4.47 -13.23
CA LEU A 549 -23.77 -5.53 -13.58
C LEU A 549 -23.12 -6.16 -12.34
N GLU A 550 -22.80 -5.38 -11.29
CA GLU A 550 -22.35 -5.95 -10.01
C GLU A 550 -23.40 -6.81 -9.34
N ILE A 551 -24.67 -6.40 -9.37
CA ILE A 551 -25.78 -7.19 -8.81
C ILE A 551 -25.85 -8.57 -9.47
N MET A 552 -25.55 -8.69 -10.78
CA MET A 552 -25.48 -10.00 -11.44
C MET A 552 -24.43 -10.93 -10.82
N LYS A 553 -23.30 -10.39 -10.38
CA LYS A 553 -22.30 -11.16 -9.61
C LYS A 553 -22.87 -11.60 -8.27
N GLU A 554 -23.48 -10.67 -7.54
CA GLU A 554 -24.01 -10.95 -6.21
C GLU A 554 -25.18 -11.97 -6.27
N ILE A 555 -26.00 -11.96 -7.33
CA ILE A 555 -27.03 -12.99 -7.62
C ILE A 555 -26.39 -14.37 -7.69
N VAL A 556 -25.29 -14.50 -8.45
CA VAL A 556 -24.61 -15.78 -8.63
C VAL A 556 -23.91 -16.25 -7.34
N GLU A 557 -23.39 -15.33 -6.52
CA GLU A 557 -22.87 -15.64 -5.18
C GLU A 557 -23.98 -16.23 -4.28
N HIS A 558 -25.18 -15.66 -4.28
CA HIS A 558 -26.32 -16.21 -3.53
C HIS A 558 -26.76 -17.58 -4.06
N VAL A 559 -26.77 -17.77 -5.38
CA VAL A 559 -27.04 -19.09 -5.98
C VAL A 559 -26.02 -20.11 -5.50
N SER A 560 -24.74 -19.75 -5.47
CA SER A 560 -23.66 -20.61 -4.96
C SER A 560 -23.90 -21.00 -3.49
N GLU A 561 -24.29 -20.06 -2.64
CA GLU A 561 -24.62 -20.31 -1.23
C GLU A 561 -25.83 -21.23 -1.07
N MET A 562 -26.87 -21.05 -1.89
CA MET A 562 -28.05 -21.91 -1.91
C MET A 562 -27.68 -23.34 -2.33
N LEU A 563 -26.82 -23.50 -3.33
CA LEU A 563 -26.33 -24.80 -3.80
C LEU A 563 -25.47 -25.56 -2.77
N LEU A 564 -25.05 -24.92 -1.67
CA LEU A 564 -24.44 -25.63 -0.53
C LEU A 564 -25.49 -26.41 0.29
N LYS A 565 -26.77 -26.06 0.17
CA LYS A 565 -27.86 -26.58 1.00
C LYS A 565 -28.88 -27.44 0.23
N THR A 566 -28.88 -27.33 -1.10
CA THR A 566 -29.79 -28.03 -2.02
C THR A 566 -29.09 -28.43 -3.33
N ASN A 567 -29.62 -29.45 -4.02
CA ASN A 567 -29.08 -29.87 -5.30
C ASN A 567 -29.52 -29.02 -6.49
N ARG A 568 -30.61 -28.24 -6.34
CA ARG A 568 -31.17 -27.44 -7.42
C ARG A 568 -31.62 -26.06 -6.93
N VAL A 569 -31.27 -25.03 -7.68
CA VAL A 569 -31.77 -23.67 -7.49
C VAL A 569 -32.47 -23.23 -8.77
N ILE A 570 -33.65 -22.62 -8.62
CA ILE A 570 -34.40 -22.01 -9.72
C ILE A 570 -34.38 -20.51 -9.50
N VAL A 571 -33.72 -19.78 -10.40
CA VAL A 571 -33.62 -18.31 -10.36
C VAL A 571 -34.63 -17.72 -11.33
N THR A 572 -35.42 -16.75 -10.89
CA THR A 572 -36.45 -16.12 -11.73
C THR A 572 -36.70 -14.66 -11.38
N GLY A 573 -37.18 -13.90 -12.36
CA GLY A 573 -37.76 -12.56 -12.15
C GLY A 573 -39.27 -12.59 -11.93
N ASP A 574 -39.79 -11.61 -11.20
CA ASP A 574 -41.23 -11.33 -11.12
C ASP A 574 -41.71 -10.48 -12.32
N HIS A 575 -40.92 -9.51 -12.73
CA HIS A 575 -40.98 -8.73 -13.97
C HIS A 575 -39.57 -8.28 -14.38
N GLY A 576 -39.44 -7.64 -15.53
CA GLY A 576 -38.27 -6.81 -15.86
C GLY A 576 -38.58 -5.32 -15.82
N SER A 577 -37.70 -4.52 -16.41
CA SER A 577 -37.79 -3.05 -16.42
C SER A 577 -37.42 -2.47 -17.79
N SER A 578 -38.07 -1.37 -18.16
CA SER A 578 -37.84 -0.65 -19.41
C SER A 578 -37.19 0.70 -19.18
N ARG A 579 -35.94 0.83 -19.64
CA ARG A 579 -35.25 2.12 -19.76
C ARG A 579 -35.83 2.95 -20.91
N LEU A 580 -36.17 2.31 -22.04
CA LEU A 580 -36.65 3.02 -23.22
C LEU A 580 -38.02 3.65 -22.97
N ALA A 581 -38.93 2.94 -22.29
CA ALA A 581 -40.20 3.53 -21.87
C ALA A 581 -39.98 4.70 -20.89
N ALA A 582 -39.02 4.58 -19.96
CA ALA A 582 -38.70 5.68 -19.03
C ALA A 582 -38.14 6.93 -19.73
N LEU A 583 -37.34 6.75 -20.79
CA LEU A 583 -36.83 7.85 -21.62
C LEU A 583 -37.95 8.49 -22.46
N LEU A 584 -38.82 7.68 -23.06
CA LEU A 584 -39.93 8.13 -23.90
C LEU A 584 -41.10 8.74 -23.09
N PHE A 585 -41.20 8.46 -21.79
CA PHE A 585 -42.14 9.13 -20.88
C PHE A 585 -42.04 10.66 -20.92
N HIS A 586 -40.86 11.21 -21.23
CA HIS A 586 -40.62 12.65 -21.30
C HIS A 586 -40.73 13.24 -22.71
N ASP A 587 -41.06 12.42 -23.71
CA ASP A 587 -41.34 12.86 -25.08
C ASP A 587 -42.86 13.08 -25.24
N ALA A 588 -43.30 14.27 -24.82
CA ALA A 588 -44.71 14.61 -24.70
C ALA A 588 -45.44 14.80 -26.04
N GLU A 589 -44.72 14.95 -27.15
CA GLU A 589 -45.34 15.20 -28.46
C GLU A 589 -45.68 13.91 -29.22
N ASN A 590 -45.12 12.75 -28.85
CA ASN A 590 -45.22 11.55 -29.68
C ASN A 590 -45.63 10.24 -28.96
N PHE A 591 -45.63 10.17 -27.62
CA PHE A 591 -45.80 8.88 -26.91
C PHE A 591 -46.81 8.90 -25.75
N ALA A 592 -47.48 10.03 -25.50
CA ALA A 592 -48.49 10.17 -24.45
C ALA A 592 -49.91 9.93 -25.01
N ILE A 593 -50.55 8.86 -24.56
CA ILE A 593 -51.92 8.51 -24.94
C ILE A 593 -52.89 8.96 -23.85
N GLU A 594 -53.99 9.62 -24.22
CA GLU A 594 -55.02 9.98 -23.25
C GLU A 594 -55.65 8.71 -22.63
N PRO A 595 -55.71 8.59 -21.29
CA PRO A 595 -56.29 7.42 -20.66
C PRO A 595 -57.81 7.33 -20.93
N PRO A 596 -58.38 6.12 -20.93
CA PRO A 596 -59.83 5.95 -20.98
C PRO A 596 -60.53 6.74 -19.87
N LYS A 597 -61.75 7.23 -20.14
CA LYS A 597 -62.52 7.98 -19.14
C LYS A 597 -62.69 7.13 -17.88
N ASN A 598 -62.53 7.77 -16.71
CA ASN A 598 -62.66 7.15 -15.39
C ASN A 598 -61.66 6.04 -15.08
N ALA A 599 -60.65 5.78 -15.92
CA ALA A 599 -59.62 4.79 -15.63
C ALA A 599 -58.55 5.35 -14.68
N ILE A 600 -57.94 4.50 -13.86
CA ILE A 600 -56.85 4.87 -12.96
C ILE A 600 -55.53 4.56 -13.64
N VAL A 601 -54.75 5.59 -13.95
CA VAL A 601 -53.41 5.46 -14.53
C VAL A 601 -52.41 4.99 -13.45
N ARG A 602 -51.65 3.94 -13.75
CA ARG A 602 -50.65 3.35 -12.85
C ARG A 602 -49.29 3.25 -13.51
N SER A 603 -48.26 3.14 -12.66
CA SER A 603 -46.86 2.91 -13.04
C SER A 603 -46.35 3.78 -14.18
N PHE A 604 -46.35 5.10 -13.97
CA PHE A 604 -45.91 6.08 -14.98
C PHE A 604 -46.61 5.94 -16.33
N GLY A 605 -47.89 5.55 -16.32
CA GLY A 605 -48.68 5.39 -17.53
C GLY A 605 -48.46 4.08 -18.27
N ARG A 606 -47.74 3.09 -17.72
CA ARG A 606 -47.55 1.80 -18.39
C ARG A 606 -48.84 0.99 -18.49
N PHE A 607 -49.80 1.23 -17.60
CA PHE A 607 -51.13 0.63 -17.68
C PHE A 607 -52.21 1.48 -16.99
N VAL A 608 -53.47 1.11 -17.24
CA VAL A 608 -54.65 1.65 -16.56
C VAL A 608 -55.50 0.54 -15.95
N GLU A 609 -56.08 0.79 -14.78
CA GLU A 609 -57.13 -0.02 -14.16
C GLU A 609 -58.50 0.56 -14.55
N LEU A 610 -59.36 -0.26 -15.15
CA LEU A 610 -60.69 0.14 -15.58
C LEU A 610 -61.66 0.10 -14.40
N GLN A 611 -62.45 1.16 -14.22
CA GLN A 611 -63.46 1.24 -13.14
C GLN A 611 -64.81 0.65 -13.55
N ASP A 612 -65.05 0.50 -14.85
CA ASP A 612 -66.25 -0.10 -15.41
C ASP A 612 -65.91 -0.93 -16.66
N ASP A 613 -66.83 -1.79 -17.08
CA ASP A 613 -66.71 -2.64 -18.27
C ASP A 613 -67.10 -1.91 -19.57
N SER A 614 -67.00 -0.58 -19.60
CA SER A 614 -67.29 0.17 -20.81
C SER A 614 -66.39 -0.31 -21.96
N TYR A 615 -66.98 -0.36 -23.16
CA TYR A 615 -66.23 -0.74 -24.36
C TYR A 615 -65.16 0.32 -24.65
N ILE A 616 -63.90 -0.09 -24.60
CA ILE A 616 -62.74 0.75 -24.94
C ILE A 616 -62.16 0.23 -26.25
N THR A 617 -61.97 1.15 -27.21
CA THR A 617 -61.32 0.82 -28.48
C THR A 617 -59.83 0.67 -28.24
N LEU A 618 -59.31 -0.54 -28.38
CA LEU A 618 -57.89 -0.83 -28.25
C LEU A 618 -57.16 -0.49 -29.55
N THR A 619 -56.01 0.17 -29.44
CA THR A 619 -55.05 0.33 -30.54
C THR A 619 -54.15 -0.90 -30.62
N THR A 620 -53.34 -1.00 -31.68
CA THR A 620 -52.32 -2.05 -31.81
C THR A 620 -51.24 -2.00 -30.72
N SER A 621 -51.12 -0.88 -30.01
CA SER A 621 -50.19 -0.70 -28.90
C SER A 621 -50.76 -1.04 -27.53
N MET A 622 -52.02 -1.47 -27.45
CA MET A 622 -52.69 -1.79 -26.20
C MET A 622 -53.05 -3.28 -26.13
N GLU A 623 -52.94 -3.84 -24.94
CA GLU A 623 -53.44 -5.19 -24.62
C GLU A 623 -54.42 -5.10 -23.45
N ARG A 624 -55.58 -5.76 -23.56
CA ARG A 624 -56.50 -5.88 -22.42
C ARG A 624 -56.17 -7.15 -21.65
N THR A 625 -56.03 -7.04 -20.34
CA THR A 625 -55.79 -8.16 -19.43
C THR A 625 -56.79 -8.14 -18.28
N GLU A 626 -56.96 -9.28 -17.63
CA GLU A 626 -57.82 -9.46 -16.47
C GLU A 626 -57.06 -10.21 -15.37
N ILE A 627 -57.12 -9.68 -14.15
CA ILE A 627 -56.63 -10.34 -12.94
C ILE A 627 -57.72 -10.22 -11.87
N ASP A 628 -58.10 -11.34 -11.27
CA ASP A 628 -59.05 -11.42 -10.16
C ASP A 628 -60.36 -10.63 -10.40
N GLY A 629 -60.89 -10.68 -11.62
CA GLY A 629 -62.12 -9.99 -12.03
C GLY A 629 -61.97 -8.48 -12.24
N LYS A 630 -60.75 -7.94 -12.19
CA LYS A 630 -60.43 -6.55 -12.55
C LYS A 630 -59.84 -6.49 -13.96
N HIS A 631 -60.26 -5.48 -14.72
CA HIS A 631 -59.79 -5.28 -16.08
C HIS A 631 -58.75 -4.17 -16.17
N TYR A 632 -57.71 -4.43 -16.94
CA TYR A 632 -56.60 -3.50 -17.17
C TYR A 632 -56.33 -3.36 -18.67
N ILE A 633 -55.79 -2.21 -19.06
CA ILE A 633 -55.19 -2.01 -20.38
C ILE A 633 -53.71 -1.69 -20.17
N VAL A 634 -52.83 -2.49 -20.76
CA VAL A 634 -51.37 -2.36 -20.65
C VAL A 634 -50.77 -1.94 -21.99
N MET A 635 -49.66 -1.20 -21.96
CA MET A 635 -48.95 -0.76 -23.17
C MET A 635 -48.00 -1.85 -23.69
N LYS A 636 -48.17 -2.25 -24.95
CA LYS A 636 -47.32 -3.21 -25.67
C LYS A 636 -46.04 -2.58 -26.21
N THR A 637 -46.07 -1.27 -26.41
CA THR A 637 -44.95 -0.46 -26.92
C THR A 637 -44.34 0.33 -25.76
N HIS A 638 -43.36 1.18 -26.07
CA HIS A 638 -42.78 2.14 -25.11
C HIS A 638 -43.66 3.39 -24.90
N GLU A 639 -44.87 3.44 -25.47
CA GLU A 639 -45.86 4.51 -25.23
C GLU A 639 -46.38 4.47 -23.79
N HIS A 640 -47.02 5.55 -23.33
CA HIS A 640 -47.56 5.63 -21.98
C HIS A 640 -48.90 6.35 -21.95
N PHE A 641 -49.77 5.97 -21.03
CA PHE A 641 -50.94 6.77 -20.68
C PHE A 641 -50.48 8.05 -20.00
N LYS A 642 -51.08 9.17 -20.37
CA LYS A 642 -50.71 10.48 -19.87
C LYS A 642 -50.80 10.54 -18.34
N GLN A 643 -49.67 10.82 -17.69
CA GLN A 643 -49.55 10.98 -16.25
C GLN A 643 -48.45 12.01 -15.94
N SER A 644 -48.56 12.73 -14.82
CA SER A 644 -47.45 13.53 -14.31
C SER A 644 -46.42 12.63 -13.61
N GLY A 645 -45.14 12.96 -13.73
CA GLY A 645 -44.08 12.21 -13.06
C GLY A 645 -42.70 12.53 -13.60
N ASN A 646 -41.69 11.83 -13.08
CA ASN A 646 -40.35 11.86 -13.64
C ASN A 646 -39.74 10.45 -13.64
N ALA A 647 -39.85 9.75 -14.77
CA ALA A 647 -39.28 8.43 -14.97
C ALA A 647 -37.76 8.47 -15.22
N ALA A 648 -37.32 9.21 -16.25
CA ALA A 648 -35.89 9.41 -16.56
C ALA A 648 -35.62 10.79 -17.20
N GLY A 649 -36.05 11.87 -16.55
CA GLY A 649 -36.06 13.21 -17.13
C GLY A 649 -34.69 13.89 -17.15
N GLY A 650 -34.44 14.67 -18.21
CA GLY A 650 -33.25 15.52 -18.32
C GLY A 650 -31.97 14.80 -18.76
N ASN A 651 -32.10 13.72 -19.55
CA ASN A 651 -30.96 13.00 -20.12
C ASN A 651 -30.38 13.76 -21.33
N THR A 652 -29.14 14.24 -21.20
CA THR A 652 -28.28 14.80 -22.25
C THR A 652 -26.96 14.02 -22.33
N ASP A 653 -26.01 14.47 -23.14
CA ASP A 653 -24.67 13.90 -23.24
C ASP A 653 -23.85 14.12 -21.95
N GLU A 654 -24.11 15.25 -21.30
CA GLU A 654 -23.41 15.72 -20.10
C GLU A 654 -24.13 15.32 -18.81
N LYS A 655 -25.43 15.03 -18.87
CA LYS A 655 -26.26 14.68 -17.73
C LYS A 655 -27.06 13.41 -18.02
N ALA A 656 -26.78 12.32 -17.33
CA ALA A 656 -27.53 11.07 -17.51
C ALA A 656 -28.19 10.67 -16.19
N VAL A 657 -29.52 10.71 -16.13
CA VAL A 657 -30.30 10.44 -14.89
C VAL A 657 -30.84 9.02 -14.91
N ALA A 658 -30.55 8.26 -13.85
CA ALA A 658 -31.07 6.92 -13.62
C ALA A 658 -32.60 6.88 -13.52
N GLY A 659 -33.18 5.74 -13.88
CA GLY A 659 -34.63 5.52 -13.90
C GLY A 659 -35.05 4.52 -14.97
N GLU A 660 -35.74 3.48 -14.57
CA GLU A 660 -36.41 2.51 -15.44
C GLU A 660 -37.83 2.32 -14.89
N ILE A 661 -38.79 1.99 -15.76
CA ILE A 661 -40.20 1.80 -15.35
C ILE A 661 -40.69 0.44 -15.80
N HIS A 662 -41.76 -0.04 -15.20
CA HIS A 662 -42.42 -1.30 -15.54
C HIS A 662 -43.94 -1.17 -15.43
N GLY A 663 -44.66 -2.23 -15.81
CA GLY A 663 -46.12 -2.37 -15.69
C GLY A 663 -46.79 -2.67 -17.04
N GLY A 664 -46.07 -2.53 -18.14
CA GLY A 664 -46.53 -2.76 -19.51
C GLY A 664 -46.26 -4.18 -20.01
N MET A 665 -46.21 -4.32 -21.33
CA MET A 665 -46.03 -5.58 -22.07
C MET A 665 -44.90 -5.47 -23.11
N THR A 666 -43.95 -4.56 -22.92
CA THR A 666 -42.70 -4.59 -23.72
C THR A 666 -41.95 -5.88 -23.40
N PRO A 667 -41.19 -6.47 -24.34
CA PRO A 667 -40.47 -7.70 -24.09
C PRO A 667 -39.52 -7.64 -22.89
N GLU A 668 -38.86 -6.52 -22.62
CA GLU A 668 -37.98 -6.36 -21.45
C GLU A 668 -38.72 -6.29 -20.11
N GLU A 669 -39.97 -5.85 -20.08
CA GLU A 669 -40.82 -5.86 -18.88
C GLU A 669 -41.48 -7.23 -18.68
N TYR A 670 -41.95 -7.84 -19.78
CA TYR A 670 -42.84 -9.00 -19.77
C TYR A 670 -42.12 -10.34 -19.82
N LEU A 671 -40.98 -10.42 -20.52
CA LEU A 671 -40.20 -11.64 -20.61
C LEU A 671 -39.20 -11.72 -19.45
N VAL A 672 -39.32 -12.76 -18.65
CA VAL A 672 -38.49 -13.01 -17.47
C VAL A 672 -37.77 -14.35 -17.59
N PRO A 673 -36.55 -14.47 -17.03
CA PRO A 673 -35.80 -15.71 -17.07
C PRO A 673 -36.34 -16.71 -16.05
N VAL A 674 -36.31 -17.99 -16.39
CA VAL A 674 -36.32 -19.11 -15.43
C VAL A 674 -35.03 -19.90 -15.66
N ILE A 675 -34.07 -19.74 -14.76
CA ILE A 675 -32.76 -20.37 -14.84
C ILE A 675 -32.69 -21.49 -13.82
N ILE A 676 -32.61 -22.73 -14.31
CA ILE A 676 -32.45 -23.92 -13.50
C ILE A 676 -30.98 -24.25 -13.39
N VAL A 677 -30.46 -24.22 -12.16
CA VAL A 677 -29.07 -24.54 -11.83
C VAL A 677 -29.07 -25.83 -11.00
N THR A 678 -28.53 -26.90 -11.54
CA THR A 678 -28.50 -28.22 -10.88
C THR A 678 -27.06 -28.67 -10.68
N ARG A 679 -26.71 -29.14 -9.49
CA ARG A 679 -25.40 -29.73 -9.23
C ARG A 679 -25.20 -30.98 -10.08
N LYS A 680 -24.03 -31.14 -10.71
CA LYS A 680 -23.64 -32.40 -11.36
C LYS A 680 -23.32 -33.47 -10.32
N ILE A 681 -22.74 -33.05 -9.19
CA ILE A 681 -22.42 -33.90 -8.05
C ILE A 681 -23.44 -33.60 -6.93
N PRO A 682 -24.38 -34.53 -6.64
CA PRO A 682 -25.36 -34.33 -5.59
C PRO A 682 -24.72 -34.18 -4.20
N LEU A 683 -25.36 -33.40 -3.33
CA LEU A 683 -25.06 -33.34 -1.91
C LEU A 683 -25.33 -34.72 -1.27
N SER A 684 -24.55 -35.07 -0.26
CA SER A 684 -24.78 -36.27 0.54
C SER A 684 -26.22 -36.27 1.07
N PRO A 685 -26.90 -37.43 1.10
CA PRO A 685 -28.24 -37.53 1.66
C PRO A 685 -28.26 -36.93 3.06
N LYS A 686 -29.17 -35.99 3.32
CA LYS A 686 -29.42 -35.53 4.70
C LYS A 686 -29.87 -36.75 5.49
N GLU A 687 -29.19 -37.09 6.58
CA GLU A 687 -29.67 -38.10 7.52
C GLU A 687 -31.06 -37.66 8.00
N THR A 688 -32.10 -38.31 7.50
CA THR A 688 -33.44 -38.16 8.04
C THR A 688 -33.41 -38.74 9.44
N THR A 689 -33.35 -37.88 10.46
CA THR A 689 -33.72 -38.26 11.82
C THR A 689 -35.15 -38.78 11.78
N LYS A 690 -35.29 -40.11 11.83
CA LYS A 690 -36.59 -40.75 11.99
C LYS A 690 -37.22 -40.16 13.26
N LYS A 691 -38.36 -39.47 13.13
CA LYS A 691 -39.19 -39.13 14.29
C LYS A 691 -39.44 -40.43 15.08
N PRO A 692 -39.20 -40.47 16.40
CA PRO A 692 -39.55 -41.63 17.19
C PRO A 692 -41.06 -41.86 17.05
N LYS A 693 -41.45 -43.12 16.79
CA LYS A 693 -42.85 -43.54 16.81
C LYS A 693 -43.41 -43.16 18.17
N GLY A 694 -44.47 -42.34 18.17
CA GLY A 694 -45.15 -41.94 19.39
C GLY A 694 -45.59 -43.17 20.20
N ILE A 695 -45.30 -43.14 21.49
CA ILE A 695 -45.92 -44.04 22.46
C ILE A 695 -47.39 -43.60 22.54
N THR A 696 -48.29 -44.49 22.15
CA THR A 696 -49.72 -44.37 22.40
C THR A 696 -49.93 -44.57 23.90
N ILE A 697 -50.33 -43.52 24.62
CA ILE A 697 -50.88 -43.66 25.97
C ILE A 697 -52.39 -43.82 25.81
N ASN A 698 -52.90 -44.98 26.22
CA ASN A 698 -54.32 -45.25 26.37
C ASN A 698 -54.84 -44.46 27.57
N ASP A 699 -55.60 -43.40 27.31
CA ASP A 699 -56.48 -42.79 28.31
C ASP A 699 -57.84 -43.52 28.26
N ASP A 700 -57.89 -44.67 28.91
CA ASP A 700 -59.11 -45.26 29.43
C ASP A 700 -58.81 -45.61 30.89
N ILE A 701 -59.51 -44.95 31.82
CA ILE A 701 -59.98 -45.43 33.14
C ILE A 701 -60.21 -44.23 34.09
N LEU A 702 -61.51 -43.94 34.31
CA LEU A 702 -62.17 -43.48 35.55
C LEU A 702 -61.78 -42.10 36.12
N GLY A 703 -62.67 -41.18 36.49
CA GLY A 703 -64.11 -41.21 36.73
C GLY A 703 -64.49 -39.91 37.46
N LEU A 704 -65.71 -39.43 37.15
CA LEU A 704 -66.59 -38.42 37.78
C LEU A 704 -66.32 -37.98 39.23
N PRO A 705 -66.80 -36.79 39.68
CA PRO A 705 -67.99 -36.04 39.20
C PRO A 705 -67.71 -34.75 38.44
#